data_AF-A0A7V0VDQ5-F1
#
_entry.id   AF-A0A7V0VDQ5-F1
#
_cell.length_a   1.000
_cell.length_b   1.000
_cell.length_c   1.000
_cell.angle_alpha   90.00
_cell.angle_beta   90.00
_cell.angle_gamma   90.00
#
_symmetry.space_group_name_H-M   'P 1'
#
loop_
_entity.id
_entity.type
_entity.pdbx_description
1 polymer ?
#
loop_
_entity_poly.entity_id
_entity_poly.type
_entity_poly.pdbx_seq_one_letter_code
_entity_poly.pdbx_strand_id
1 'polypeptide(L)'
;MKIEYKYIKQIKEQFANIQNKQDLANLLSFANKILYGNKSKPIKLNALTYYANPSICKNRYYSFSIKKKSGDKRIIHAPSKGLKTILQTLNFVFQCLYSPPKVATGFVTGKSIVDNARKHEGHRYILNLDLKDFFYSFDRNRVKLAFMYEPFNLIGEKEPLAFLLASLCTHPIEVNGETKVVLPQGSPASPILTNILCKKLDRRLNGLAKRFGASYSRYADDITFSSQYNFYNNKEFVDELNRIIEIDQKLNINSKKIRIQKSTFRQEVTGLIVNEKVNVRRRYIKLIRMWLYYWEKYGYDKAEQIFQKDYIADKGHVKKGNAKLIDVLKGKLAFVKMVKGYEDTTYQKLKKRFDSLIKNKIIQNLNKNKVVGMKLENNKSSNSILSESLLEYLEKHLKEFLNKKTYPIIHTPQKTIEILKLFSSNDKHLKYTTHSWEEEKYETYNNFMGKIKDEWEDIDKNLKGLSNRLHAKISNFLFNKKLGQKKSKGDYISWGDKRLKFGWSSKELMEFMKKNPSSSPFDCPIPENIKNLDNDYGKFFRDYVDVFKNEIEFREDTKYFKNMVISLYEDILRPNGFSIEGLENLDGFSCYTDTQQIKNAIKRIFEMFVNGEYKNYNKIIIERSSNLTGQSFHLIKITQLNSFIKRSGDDPKIKEPTGDLGNIIELLKNLADYSIVSKFNNKDCYRINYLSADQKDQIEKIDCNEINGFTHEIKFYL
;
A
#
# COMPACT_ATOMS: atom_id res chain seq x y z
N MET A 1 -8.28 9.46 -20.56
CA MET A 1 -8.35 10.85 -21.04
C MET A 1 -8.89 10.80 -22.46
N LYS A 2 -9.97 11.50 -22.78
CA LYS A 2 -10.35 11.70 -24.19
C LYS A 2 -9.31 12.66 -24.76
N ILE A 3 -8.66 12.27 -25.85
CA ILE A 3 -7.66 13.12 -26.51
C ILE A 3 -8.44 14.13 -27.35
N GLU A 4 -8.24 15.43 -27.13
CA GLU A 4 -8.90 16.46 -27.91
C GLU A 4 -8.49 16.37 -29.38
N TYR A 5 -9.45 16.57 -30.28
CA TYR A 5 -9.25 16.46 -31.72
C TYR A 5 -8.11 17.36 -32.24
N LYS A 6 -7.98 18.58 -31.69
CA LYS A 6 -6.89 19.50 -32.09
C LYS A 6 -5.51 18.90 -31.86
N TYR A 7 -5.31 18.21 -30.73
CA TYR A 7 -4.02 17.60 -30.40
C TYR A 7 -3.74 16.39 -31.29
N ILE A 8 -4.77 15.61 -31.65
CA ILE A 8 -4.62 14.49 -32.60
C ILE A 8 -4.13 15.01 -33.95
N LYS A 9 -4.75 16.08 -34.46
CA LYS A 9 -4.37 16.70 -35.74
C LYS A 9 -2.92 17.21 -35.70
N GLN A 10 -2.58 18.01 -34.69
CA GLN A 10 -1.23 18.56 -34.53
C GLN A 10 -0.14 17.48 -34.38
N ILE A 11 -0.41 16.41 -33.62
CA ILE A 11 0.55 15.31 -33.46
C ILE A 11 0.73 14.54 -34.77
N LYS A 12 -0.34 14.32 -35.54
CA LYS A 12 -0.25 13.67 -36.86
C LYS A 12 0.60 14.48 -37.83
N GLU A 13 0.36 15.79 -37.90
CA GLU A 13 1.13 16.72 -38.75
C GLU A 13 2.61 16.75 -38.35
N GLN A 14 2.90 16.95 -37.06
CA GLN A 14 4.28 16.95 -36.57
C GLN A 14 4.98 15.61 -36.77
N PHE A 15 4.28 14.49 -36.57
CA PHE A 15 4.86 13.16 -36.78
C PHE A 15 5.18 12.91 -38.26
N ALA A 16 4.31 13.30 -39.18
CA ALA A 16 4.57 13.15 -40.62
C ALA A 16 5.84 13.88 -41.07
N ASN A 17 6.13 15.03 -40.44
CA ASN A 17 7.25 15.90 -40.78
C ASN A 17 8.58 15.52 -40.10
N ILE A 18 8.63 14.50 -39.23
CA ILE A 18 9.90 14.11 -38.60
C ILE A 18 10.87 13.56 -39.65
N GLN A 19 12.12 14.02 -39.61
CA GLN A 19 13.20 13.54 -40.48
C GLN A 19 14.30 12.87 -39.66
N ASN A 20 14.59 13.40 -38.47
CA ASN A 20 15.70 12.95 -37.64
C ASN A 20 15.30 12.77 -36.15
N LYS A 21 16.28 12.33 -35.34
CA LYS A 21 16.04 12.02 -33.92
C LYS A 21 15.72 13.26 -33.09
N GLN A 22 16.19 14.44 -33.50
CA GLN A 22 15.92 15.70 -32.83
C GLN A 22 14.46 16.13 -33.05
N ASP A 23 13.91 15.95 -34.25
CA ASP A 23 12.50 16.19 -34.53
C ASP A 23 11.59 15.32 -33.66
N LEU A 24 11.95 14.03 -33.50
CA LEU A 24 11.26 13.13 -32.59
C LEU A 24 11.31 13.63 -31.13
N ALA A 25 12.46 14.11 -30.66
CA ALA A 25 12.59 14.67 -29.31
C ALA A 25 11.72 15.92 -29.11
N ASN A 26 11.60 16.76 -30.15
CA ASN A 26 10.75 17.95 -30.14
C ASN A 26 9.26 17.57 -30.08
N LEU A 27 8.81 16.63 -30.93
CA LEU A 27 7.44 16.09 -30.89
C LEU A 27 7.11 15.48 -29.52
N LEU A 28 8.02 14.68 -28.96
CA LEU A 28 7.80 14.07 -27.66
C LEU A 28 7.76 15.13 -26.55
N SER A 29 8.57 16.19 -26.63
CA SER A 29 8.50 17.31 -25.68
C SER A 29 7.15 18.02 -25.73
N PHE A 30 6.63 18.26 -26.94
CA PHE A 30 5.30 18.83 -27.16
C PHE A 30 4.20 17.94 -26.57
N ALA A 31 4.19 16.64 -26.91
CA ALA A 31 3.25 15.67 -26.36
C ALA A 31 3.35 15.53 -24.83
N ASN A 32 4.56 15.60 -24.27
CA ASN A 32 4.79 15.54 -22.83
C ASN A 32 4.19 16.75 -22.10
N LYS A 33 4.25 17.94 -22.72
CA LYS A 33 3.62 19.15 -22.20
C LYS A 33 2.10 19.01 -22.13
N ILE A 34 1.48 18.39 -23.14
CA ILE A 34 0.03 18.11 -23.13
C ILE A 34 -0.36 17.16 -21.99
N LEU A 35 0.43 16.10 -21.76
CA LEU A 35 0.12 15.10 -20.74
C LEU A 35 0.31 15.58 -19.30
N TYR A 36 1.34 16.37 -19.03
CA TYR A 36 1.77 16.71 -17.67
C TYR A 36 1.67 18.21 -17.33
N GLY A 37 1.31 19.06 -18.29
CA GLY A 37 1.17 20.50 -18.10
C GLY A 37 2.44 21.13 -17.51
N ASN A 38 2.26 21.93 -16.46
CA ASN A 38 3.34 22.65 -15.77
C ASN A 38 4.37 21.73 -15.08
N LYS A 39 4.06 20.45 -14.90
CA LYS A 39 5.00 19.45 -14.34
C LYS A 39 5.88 18.80 -15.41
N SER A 40 5.66 19.10 -16.68
CA SER A 40 6.42 18.54 -17.80
C SER A 40 7.85 19.06 -17.81
N LYS A 41 8.78 18.19 -18.20
CA LYS A 41 10.15 18.57 -18.57
C LYS A 41 10.36 18.21 -20.04
N PRO A 42 11.05 19.04 -20.84
CA PRO A 42 11.38 18.68 -22.22
C PRO A 42 12.13 17.35 -22.30
N ILE A 43 11.76 16.51 -23.26
CA ILE A 43 12.43 15.24 -23.54
C ILE A 43 13.62 15.54 -24.45
N LYS A 44 14.83 15.40 -23.91
CA LYS A 44 16.09 15.68 -24.63
C LYS A 44 16.51 14.49 -25.50
N LEU A 45 17.16 14.76 -26.63
CA LEU A 45 17.71 13.74 -27.53
C LEU A 45 18.65 12.76 -26.80
N ASN A 46 19.55 13.27 -25.96
CA ASN A 46 20.48 12.43 -25.19
C ASN A 46 19.76 11.44 -24.27
N ALA A 47 18.57 11.78 -23.77
CA ALA A 47 17.77 10.84 -22.99
C ALA A 47 17.21 9.71 -23.87
N LEU A 48 16.76 10.02 -25.09
CA LEU A 48 16.28 9.02 -26.04
C LEU A 48 17.39 8.04 -26.42
N THR A 49 18.58 8.53 -26.77
CA THR A 49 19.71 7.67 -27.14
C THR A 49 20.24 6.86 -25.96
N TYR A 50 20.36 7.47 -24.77
CA TYR A 50 20.72 6.78 -23.54
C TYR A 50 19.76 5.63 -23.21
N TYR A 51 18.46 5.88 -23.23
CA TYR A 51 17.48 4.85 -22.92
C TYR A 51 17.26 3.85 -24.05
N ALA A 52 17.53 4.18 -25.31
CA ALA A 52 17.42 3.22 -26.40
C ALA A 52 18.46 2.10 -26.30
N ASN A 53 19.61 2.35 -25.65
CA ASN A 53 20.68 1.38 -25.52
C ASN A 53 20.70 0.69 -24.13
N PRO A 54 20.28 -0.60 -24.03
CA PRO A 54 20.33 -1.34 -22.77
C PRO A 54 21.75 -1.56 -22.23
N SER A 55 22.80 -1.55 -23.05
CA SER A 55 24.17 -1.74 -22.56
C SER A 55 24.67 -0.53 -21.78
N ILE A 56 24.21 0.67 -22.14
CA ILE A 56 24.53 1.94 -21.47
C ILE A 56 23.64 2.13 -20.24
N CYS A 57 22.32 1.96 -20.38
CA CYS A 57 21.39 2.09 -19.26
C CYS A 57 21.00 0.71 -18.73
N LYS A 58 21.81 0.15 -17.82
CA LYS A 58 21.54 -1.17 -17.22
C LYS A 58 20.27 -1.19 -16.35
N ASN A 59 19.98 -0.07 -15.67
CA ASN A 59 18.81 0.07 -14.77
C ASN A 59 17.54 0.61 -15.46
N ARG A 60 17.31 0.24 -16.73
CA ARG A 60 16.11 0.66 -17.49
C ARG A 60 14.82 0.10 -16.93
N TYR A 61 14.86 -1.11 -16.41
CA TYR A 61 13.72 -1.83 -15.86
C TYR A 61 14.09 -2.48 -14.53
N TYR A 62 13.09 -2.66 -13.68
CA TYR A 62 13.17 -3.52 -12.50
C TYR A 62 12.06 -4.56 -12.53
N SER A 63 12.37 -5.76 -12.05
CA SER A 63 11.47 -6.90 -12.11
C SER A 63 10.85 -7.18 -10.76
N PHE A 64 9.56 -7.51 -10.73
CA PHE A 64 8.89 -8.01 -9.53
C PHE A 64 7.80 -9.02 -9.89
N SER A 65 7.48 -9.94 -8.98
CA SER A 65 6.43 -10.95 -9.21
C SER A 65 5.09 -10.56 -8.58
N ILE A 66 4.01 -10.98 -9.23
CA ILE A 66 2.64 -10.94 -8.71
C ILE A 66 2.00 -12.33 -8.85
N LYS A 67 1.13 -12.73 -7.92
CA LYS A 67 0.40 -14.00 -8.03
C LYS A 67 -0.65 -13.92 -9.15
N LYS A 68 -0.68 -14.92 -10.03
CA LYS A 68 -1.77 -15.16 -10.99
C LYS A 68 -2.99 -15.73 -10.24
N LYS A 69 -4.16 -15.65 -10.87
CA LYS A 69 -5.37 -16.35 -10.40
C LYS A 69 -5.20 -17.88 -10.33
N SER A 70 -4.29 -18.44 -11.14
CA SER A 70 -3.94 -19.87 -11.12
C SER A 70 -3.03 -20.27 -9.96
N GLY A 71 -2.47 -19.31 -9.21
CA GLY A 71 -1.46 -19.55 -8.18
C GLY A 71 -0.02 -19.28 -8.63
N ASP A 72 0.27 -19.41 -9.93
CA ASP A 72 1.62 -19.19 -10.49
C ASP A 72 2.08 -17.74 -10.35
N LYS A 73 3.39 -17.51 -10.45
CA LYS A 73 3.96 -16.16 -10.45
C LYS A 73 3.90 -15.55 -11.86
N ARG A 74 3.62 -14.25 -11.93
CA ARG A 74 3.73 -13.40 -13.12
C ARG A 74 4.80 -12.36 -12.87
N ILE A 75 5.86 -12.39 -13.65
CA ILE A 75 6.95 -11.41 -13.59
C ILE A 75 6.49 -10.15 -14.34
N ILE A 76 6.68 -9.00 -13.71
CA ILE A 76 6.41 -7.67 -14.27
C ILE A 76 7.74 -6.94 -14.38
N HIS A 77 8.02 -6.40 -15.56
CA HIS A 77 9.15 -5.54 -15.85
C HIS A 77 8.65 -4.10 -15.91
N ALA A 78 8.88 -3.34 -14.84
CA ALA A 78 8.48 -1.93 -14.78
C ALA A 78 9.64 -1.02 -15.16
N PRO A 79 9.42 -0.03 -16.06
CA PRO A 79 10.49 0.88 -16.47
C PRO A 79 10.87 1.85 -15.34
N SER A 80 12.12 2.30 -15.34
CA SER A 80 12.62 3.36 -14.47
C SER A 80 11.85 4.67 -14.72
N LYS A 81 11.86 5.59 -13.74
CA LYS A 81 11.01 6.79 -13.76
C LYS A 81 11.18 7.65 -15.03
N GLY A 82 12.41 7.82 -15.50
CA GLY A 82 12.71 8.58 -16.72
C GLY A 82 12.19 7.89 -17.98
N LEU A 83 12.54 6.61 -18.18
CA LEU A 83 12.05 5.82 -19.32
C LEU A 83 10.53 5.68 -19.31
N LYS A 84 9.92 5.51 -18.13
CA LYS A 84 8.46 5.44 -17.98
C LYS A 84 7.78 6.69 -18.54
N THR A 85 8.33 7.87 -18.28
CA THR A 85 7.78 9.14 -18.79
C THR A 85 7.81 9.15 -20.31
N ILE A 86 8.96 8.80 -20.92
CA ILE A 86 9.10 8.71 -22.38
C ILE A 86 8.11 7.71 -22.98
N LEU A 87 7.96 6.53 -22.38
CA LEU A 87 7.04 5.49 -22.87
C LEU A 87 5.56 5.88 -22.70
N GLN A 88 5.20 6.63 -21.66
CA GLN A 88 3.85 7.18 -21.50
C GLN A 88 3.54 8.21 -22.59
N THR A 89 4.51 9.07 -22.89
CA THR A 89 4.39 10.07 -23.96
C THR A 89 4.31 9.41 -25.34
N LEU A 90 5.15 8.40 -25.60
CA LEU A 90 5.08 7.61 -26.83
C LEU A 90 3.73 6.91 -26.97
N ASN A 91 3.23 6.27 -25.91
CA ASN A 91 1.89 5.65 -25.93
C ASN A 91 0.79 6.66 -26.32
N PHE A 92 0.87 7.89 -25.79
CA PHE A 92 -0.07 8.95 -26.17
C PHE A 92 0.04 9.35 -27.64
N VAL A 93 1.26 9.53 -28.16
CA VAL A 93 1.50 9.79 -29.58
C VAL A 93 0.96 8.64 -30.44
N PHE A 94 1.24 7.39 -30.09
CA PHE A 94 0.77 6.22 -30.82
C PHE A 94 -0.77 6.12 -30.85
N GLN A 95 -1.46 6.50 -29.77
CA GLN A 95 -2.92 6.56 -29.74
C GLN A 95 -3.50 7.68 -30.62
N CYS A 96 -2.73 8.74 -30.90
CA CYS A 96 -3.14 9.76 -31.86
C CYS A 96 -2.98 9.28 -33.31
N LEU A 97 -1.95 8.49 -33.57
CA LEU A 97 -1.60 8.02 -34.92
C LEU A 97 -2.38 6.77 -35.35
N TYR A 98 -2.69 5.88 -34.42
CA TYR A 98 -3.33 4.59 -34.70
C TYR A 98 -4.73 4.47 -34.10
N SER A 99 -5.67 3.98 -34.91
CA SER A 99 -7.00 3.58 -34.47
C SER A 99 -7.15 2.06 -34.57
N PRO A 100 -7.23 1.34 -33.43
CA PRO A 100 -7.45 -0.11 -33.44
C PRO A 100 -8.77 -0.49 -34.15
N PRO A 101 -8.82 -1.64 -34.85
CA PRO A 101 -10.06 -2.10 -35.48
C PRO A 101 -11.14 -2.38 -34.44
N LYS A 102 -12.42 -2.23 -34.80
CA LYS A 102 -13.57 -2.41 -33.89
C LYS A 102 -13.58 -3.77 -33.18
N VAL A 103 -12.96 -4.81 -33.77
CA VAL A 103 -12.86 -6.16 -33.21
C VAL A 103 -11.91 -6.25 -32.00
N ALA A 104 -10.89 -5.39 -31.94
CA ALA A 104 -10.00 -5.25 -30.81
C ALA A 104 -10.61 -4.33 -29.74
N THR A 105 -10.70 -4.82 -28.51
CA THR A 105 -11.33 -4.11 -27.39
C THR A 105 -10.38 -3.94 -26.20
N GLY A 106 -9.38 -4.81 -26.07
CA GLY A 106 -8.35 -4.71 -25.05
C GLY A 106 -7.35 -3.60 -25.35
N PHE A 107 -6.94 -2.85 -24.32
CA PHE A 107 -6.03 -1.70 -24.44
C PHE A 107 -6.52 -0.58 -25.38
N VAL A 108 -7.81 -0.52 -25.70
CA VAL A 108 -8.40 0.53 -26.52
C VAL A 108 -9.07 1.57 -25.63
N THR A 109 -8.72 2.85 -25.83
CA THR A 109 -9.28 3.97 -25.05
C THR A 109 -10.80 4.02 -25.21
N GLY A 110 -11.52 4.08 -24.07
CA GLY A 110 -12.98 4.11 -24.05
C GLY A 110 -13.65 2.76 -24.25
N LYS A 111 -12.90 1.66 -24.39
CA LYS A 111 -13.41 0.29 -24.38
C LYS A 111 -13.11 -0.40 -23.06
N SER A 112 -13.92 -1.39 -22.75
CA SER A 112 -13.87 -2.18 -21.51
C SER A 112 -14.10 -3.66 -21.81
N ILE A 113 -13.96 -4.50 -20.77
CA ILE A 113 -14.35 -5.91 -20.85
C ILE A 113 -15.85 -6.09 -21.18
N VAL A 114 -16.69 -5.09 -20.91
CA VAL A 114 -18.13 -5.11 -21.21
C VAL A 114 -18.34 -4.99 -22.71
N ASP A 115 -17.63 -4.08 -23.38
CA ASP A 115 -17.68 -3.93 -24.85
C ASP A 115 -17.23 -5.20 -25.57
N ASN A 116 -16.27 -5.91 -24.97
CA ASN A 116 -15.84 -7.21 -25.48
C ASN A 116 -16.94 -8.27 -25.33
N ALA A 117 -17.47 -8.41 -24.11
CA ALA A 117 -18.47 -9.42 -23.78
C ALA A 117 -19.79 -9.23 -24.55
N ARG A 118 -20.25 -7.98 -24.76
CA ARG A 118 -21.52 -7.66 -25.44
C ARG A 118 -21.62 -8.25 -26.85
N LYS A 119 -20.50 -8.40 -27.56
CA LYS A 119 -20.50 -8.99 -28.91
C LYS A 119 -20.91 -10.47 -28.94
N HIS A 120 -20.79 -11.14 -27.81
CA HIS A 120 -21.00 -12.59 -27.68
C HIS A 120 -22.24 -12.90 -26.85
N GLU A 121 -23.01 -11.89 -26.49
CA GLU A 121 -24.27 -12.01 -25.75
C GLU A 121 -25.26 -12.89 -26.53
N GLY A 122 -25.95 -13.80 -25.84
CA GLY A 122 -27.03 -14.61 -26.42
C GLY A 122 -26.61 -15.70 -27.41
N HIS A 123 -25.32 -15.97 -27.59
CA HIS A 123 -24.85 -16.96 -28.56
C HIS A 123 -24.84 -18.39 -27.99
N ARG A 124 -25.31 -19.37 -28.77
CA ARG A 124 -25.34 -20.80 -28.36
C ARG A 124 -23.98 -21.40 -28.08
N TYR A 125 -22.95 -20.99 -28.81
CA TYR A 125 -21.59 -21.52 -28.68
C TYR A 125 -20.56 -20.40 -28.58
N ILE A 126 -19.64 -20.53 -27.62
CA ILE A 126 -18.53 -19.60 -27.41
C ILE A 126 -17.22 -20.40 -27.32
N LEU A 127 -16.23 -19.98 -28.10
CA LEU A 127 -14.86 -20.46 -28.04
C LEU A 127 -13.97 -19.33 -27.51
N ASN A 128 -13.31 -19.56 -26.39
CA ASN A 128 -12.26 -18.68 -25.87
C ASN A 128 -10.91 -19.35 -26.01
N LEU A 129 -9.91 -18.56 -26.40
CA LEU A 129 -8.52 -18.98 -26.44
C LEU A 129 -7.62 -17.83 -25.95
N ASP A 130 -6.44 -18.18 -25.46
CA ASP A 130 -5.45 -17.27 -24.87
C ASP A 130 -4.13 -17.48 -25.59
N LEU A 131 -3.41 -16.41 -25.88
CA LEU A 131 -2.10 -16.48 -26.53
C LEU A 131 -0.98 -16.61 -25.47
N LYS A 132 -0.13 -17.62 -25.64
CA LYS A 132 0.99 -17.90 -24.73
C LYS A 132 2.07 -16.83 -24.88
N ASP A 133 2.57 -16.33 -23.74
CA ASP A 133 3.67 -15.37 -23.64
C ASP A 133 3.51 -14.13 -24.55
N PHE A 134 2.26 -13.67 -24.70
CA PHE A 134 1.83 -12.69 -25.70
C PHE A 134 2.78 -11.50 -25.92
N PHE A 135 3.18 -10.80 -24.85
CA PHE A 135 4.10 -9.66 -24.98
C PHE A 135 5.50 -10.10 -25.46
N TYR A 136 5.98 -11.24 -24.98
CA TYR A 136 7.31 -11.76 -25.31
C TYR A 136 7.36 -12.38 -26.71
N SER A 137 6.23 -12.64 -27.36
CA SER A 137 6.16 -13.09 -28.75
C SER A 137 6.48 -12.00 -29.78
N PHE A 138 6.61 -10.74 -29.35
CA PHE A 138 6.93 -9.60 -30.21
C PHE A 138 8.35 -9.11 -29.96
N ASP A 139 9.29 -9.57 -30.80
CA ASP A 139 10.69 -9.13 -30.79
C ASP A 139 10.86 -7.71 -31.36
N ARG A 140 12.06 -7.15 -31.16
CA ARG A 140 12.42 -5.80 -31.64
C ARG A 140 12.29 -5.64 -33.16
N ASN A 141 12.55 -6.68 -33.95
CA ASN A 141 12.46 -6.58 -35.40
C ASN A 141 10.99 -6.46 -35.85
N ARG A 142 10.09 -7.25 -35.24
CA ARG A 142 8.64 -7.11 -35.46
C ARG A 142 8.14 -5.73 -35.04
N VAL A 143 8.60 -5.22 -33.89
CA VAL A 143 8.24 -3.86 -33.42
C VAL A 143 8.78 -2.78 -34.36
N LYS A 144 10.00 -2.92 -34.89
CA LYS A 144 10.56 -2.03 -35.91
C LYS A 144 9.70 -2.02 -37.17
N LEU A 145 9.34 -3.21 -37.68
CA LEU A 145 8.49 -3.32 -38.87
C LEU A 145 7.13 -2.63 -38.66
N ALA A 146 6.55 -2.71 -37.46
CA ALA A 146 5.32 -1.99 -37.14
C ALA A 146 5.44 -0.46 -37.26
N PHE A 147 6.63 0.11 -37.02
CA PHE A 147 6.90 1.53 -37.22
C PHE A 147 7.30 1.89 -38.66
N MET A 148 7.81 0.92 -39.42
CA MET A 148 8.12 1.14 -40.83
C MET A 148 6.85 1.29 -41.67
N TYR A 149 5.79 0.52 -41.40
CA TYR A 149 4.56 0.56 -42.19
C TYR A 149 3.47 1.47 -41.61
N GLU A 150 2.34 1.57 -42.32
CA GLU A 150 1.16 2.35 -41.91
C GLU A 150 0.73 2.00 -40.47
N PRO A 151 0.47 3.00 -39.60
CA PRO A 151 0.30 4.43 -39.90
C PRO A 151 1.57 5.29 -39.75
N PHE A 152 2.73 4.69 -39.47
CA PHE A 152 3.93 5.44 -39.10
C PHE A 152 4.84 5.76 -40.30
N ASN A 153 4.89 4.87 -41.30
CA ASN A 153 5.60 5.09 -42.57
C ASN A 153 7.08 5.51 -42.41
N LEU A 154 7.78 5.00 -41.40
CA LEU A 154 9.20 5.29 -41.16
C LEU A 154 10.11 4.36 -41.97
N ILE A 155 10.04 4.48 -43.30
CA ILE A 155 10.84 3.74 -44.28
C ILE A 155 11.97 4.59 -44.86
N GLY A 156 12.89 3.96 -45.61
CA GLY A 156 13.99 4.63 -46.29
C GLY A 156 14.89 5.37 -45.29
N GLU A 157 15.16 6.64 -45.55
CA GLU A 157 15.99 7.50 -44.70
C GLU A 157 15.46 7.64 -43.25
N LYS A 158 14.16 7.38 -43.02
CA LYS A 158 13.53 7.43 -41.69
C LYS A 158 13.61 6.11 -40.92
N GLU A 159 14.11 5.02 -41.52
CA GLU A 159 14.26 3.72 -40.86
C GLU A 159 15.06 3.76 -39.54
N PRO A 160 16.12 4.59 -39.38
CA PRO A 160 16.80 4.76 -38.10
C PRO A 160 15.87 5.23 -36.96
N LEU A 161 14.80 5.97 -37.26
CA LEU A 161 13.78 6.36 -36.29
C LEU A 161 12.90 5.18 -35.89
N ALA A 162 12.51 4.32 -36.84
CA ALA A 162 11.79 3.07 -36.54
C ALA A 162 12.62 2.18 -35.60
N PHE A 163 13.92 2.06 -35.85
CA PHE A 163 14.83 1.29 -34.99
C PHE A 163 14.99 1.91 -33.59
N LEU A 164 15.10 3.24 -33.51
CA LEU A 164 15.15 3.97 -32.24
C LEU A 164 13.88 3.73 -31.40
N LEU A 165 12.70 3.89 -32.00
CA LEU A 165 11.42 3.66 -31.34
C LEU A 165 11.28 2.21 -30.87
N ALA A 166 11.65 1.24 -31.71
CA ALA A 166 11.66 -0.17 -31.35
C ALA A 166 12.60 -0.46 -30.17
N SER A 167 13.79 0.15 -30.15
CA SER A 167 14.78 -0.02 -29.08
C SER A 167 14.36 0.61 -27.74
N LEU A 168 13.60 1.73 -27.79
CA LEU A 168 12.99 2.33 -26.60
C LEU A 168 11.87 1.44 -26.03
N CYS A 169 11.05 0.86 -26.91
CA CYS A 169 9.84 0.11 -26.54
C CYS A 169 10.10 -1.36 -26.18
N THR A 170 11.27 -1.90 -26.53
CA THR A 170 11.68 -3.27 -26.20
C THR A 170 12.77 -3.33 -25.15
N HIS A 171 12.90 -4.49 -24.49
CA HIS A 171 13.88 -4.72 -23.44
C HIS A 171 14.42 -6.16 -23.51
N PRO A 172 15.73 -6.39 -23.26
CA PRO A 172 16.25 -7.74 -23.06
C PRO A 172 15.60 -8.40 -21.83
N ILE A 173 14.97 -9.54 -22.02
CA ILE A 173 14.31 -10.32 -20.97
C ILE A 173 14.77 -11.77 -21.11
N GLU A 174 15.09 -12.39 -19.98
CA GLU A 174 15.38 -13.82 -19.93
C GLU A 174 14.07 -14.63 -20.02
N VAL A 175 13.96 -15.43 -21.09
CA VAL A 175 12.81 -16.29 -21.37
C VAL A 175 13.35 -17.70 -21.60
N ASN A 176 13.06 -18.62 -20.69
CA ASN A 176 13.52 -20.02 -20.73
C ASN A 176 15.06 -20.17 -20.85
N GLY A 177 15.82 -19.34 -20.12
CA GLY A 177 17.29 -19.37 -20.14
C GLY A 177 17.94 -18.62 -21.31
N GLU A 178 17.15 -18.08 -22.24
CA GLU A 178 17.64 -17.27 -23.36
C GLU A 178 17.28 -15.80 -23.18
N THR A 179 18.22 -14.89 -23.43
CA THR A 179 17.94 -13.45 -23.44
C THR A 179 17.32 -13.03 -24.78
N LYS A 180 16.08 -12.54 -24.74
CA LYS A 180 15.34 -12.06 -25.93
C LYS A 180 14.99 -10.58 -25.78
N VAL A 181 15.15 -9.80 -26.86
CA VAL A 181 14.78 -8.37 -26.88
C VAL A 181 13.34 -8.22 -27.38
N VAL A 182 12.41 -8.06 -26.45
CA VAL A 182 10.96 -8.18 -26.69
C VAL A 182 10.16 -7.05 -26.03
N LEU A 183 8.85 -6.98 -26.26
CA LEU A 183 7.99 -6.05 -25.53
C LEU A 183 7.90 -6.45 -24.04
N PRO A 184 8.24 -5.56 -23.09
CA PRO A 184 8.20 -5.88 -21.67
C PRO A 184 6.78 -5.78 -21.11
N GLN A 185 6.41 -6.75 -20.27
CA GLN A 185 5.16 -6.72 -19.52
C GLN A 185 5.27 -5.74 -18.34
N GLY A 186 4.68 -4.55 -18.50
CA GLY A 186 4.75 -3.46 -17.51
C GLY A 186 5.16 -2.11 -18.11
N SER A 187 5.60 -2.10 -19.37
CA SER A 187 5.81 -0.87 -20.12
C SER A 187 4.49 -0.20 -20.49
N PRO A 188 4.38 1.15 -20.37
CA PRO A 188 3.23 1.92 -20.84
C PRO A 188 2.94 1.83 -22.34
N ALA A 189 3.95 1.56 -23.18
CA ALA A 189 3.82 1.55 -24.64
C ALA A 189 3.47 0.16 -25.20
N SER A 190 3.84 -0.93 -24.51
CA SER A 190 3.55 -2.30 -24.97
C SER A 190 2.06 -2.55 -25.28
N PRO A 191 1.08 -2.07 -24.49
CA PRO A 191 -0.34 -2.30 -24.75
C PRO A 191 -0.86 -1.79 -26.11
N ILE A 192 -0.47 -0.58 -26.53
CA ILE A 192 -0.90 -0.04 -27.83
C ILE A 192 -0.14 -0.72 -28.98
N LEU A 193 1.14 -1.06 -28.76
CA LEU A 193 1.96 -1.72 -29.77
C LEU A 193 1.45 -3.13 -30.11
N THR A 194 0.99 -3.89 -29.12
CA THR A 194 0.39 -5.21 -29.42
C THR A 194 -0.87 -5.10 -30.27
N ASN A 195 -1.67 -4.04 -30.12
CA ASN A 195 -2.82 -3.77 -31.00
C ASN A 195 -2.42 -3.37 -32.42
N ILE A 196 -1.30 -2.66 -32.59
CA ILE A 196 -0.74 -2.34 -33.91
C ILE A 196 -0.23 -3.64 -34.58
N LEU A 197 0.56 -4.41 -33.84
CA LEU A 197 1.16 -5.67 -34.32
C LEU A 197 0.11 -6.74 -34.66
N CYS A 198 -1.04 -6.73 -33.97
CA CYS A 198 -2.14 -7.66 -34.23
C CYS A 198 -3.13 -7.18 -35.31
N LYS A 199 -2.90 -6.04 -36.01
CA LYS A 199 -3.83 -5.53 -37.05
C LYS A 199 -4.12 -6.60 -38.13
N LYS A 200 -3.08 -7.29 -38.60
CA LYS A 200 -3.21 -8.36 -39.62
C LYS A 200 -3.90 -9.61 -39.05
N LEU A 201 -3.55 -10.02 -37.83
CA LEU A 201 -4.22 -11.10 -37.09
C LEU A 201 -5.72 -10.84 -37.00
N ASP A 202 -6.11 -9.67 -36.48
CA ASP A 202 -7.52 -9.28 -36.29
C ASP A 202 -8.29 -9.27 -37.60
N ARG A 203 -7.70 -8.77 -38.68
CA ARG A 203 -8.33 -8.77 -40.00
C ARG A 203 -8.62 -10.19 -40.47
N ARG A 204 -7.66 -11.11 -40.34
CA ARG A 204 -7.77 -12.49 -40.82
C ARG A 204 -8.72 -13.32 -39.97
N LEU A 205 -8.61 -13.24 -38.65
CA LEU A 205 -9.51 -13.94 -37.74
C LEU A 205 -10.95 -13.45 -37.84
N ASN A 206 -11.15 -12.15 -38.06
CA ASN A 206 -12.50 -11.63 -38.33
C ASN A 206 -13.05 -12.13 -39.68
N GLY A 207 -12.20 -12.28 -40.71
CA GLY A 207 -12.57 -12.90 -41.98
C GLY A 207 -12.95 -14.37 -41.82
N LEU A 208 -12.15 -15.14 -41.07
CA LEU A 208 -12.43 -16.52 -40.71
C LEU A 208 -13.77 -16.63 -39.96
N ALA A 209 -14.01 -15.78 -38.97
CA ALA A 209 -15.26 -15.77 -38.22
C ALA A 209 -16.46 -15.55 -39.14
N LYS A 210 -16.40 -14.55 -40.03
CA LYS A 210 -17.46 -14.28 -41.00
C LYS A 210 -17.75 -15.48 -41.92
N ARG A 211 -16.70 -16.15 -42.41
CA ARG A 211 -16.82 -17.33 -43.28
C ARG A 211 -17.64 -18.45 -42.63
N PHE A 212 -17.53 -18.61 -41.30
CA PHE A 212 -18.22 -19.64 -40.53
C PHE A 212 -19.45 -19.11 -39.77
N GLY A 213 -19.97 -17.92 -40.12
CA GLY A 213 -21.15 -17.35 -39.44
C GLY A 213 -20.92 -17.12 -37.94
N ALA A 214 -19.71 -16.72 -37.55
CA ALA A 214 -19.30 -16.45 -36.18
C ALA A 214 -18.93 -14.98 -35.98
N SER A 215 -19.09 -14.51 -34.75
CA SER A 215 -18.61 -13.22 -34.26
C SER A 215 -17.22 -13.37 -33.65
N TYR A 216 -16.33 -12.40 -33.88
CA TYR A 216 -14.97 -12.37 -33.35
C TYR A 216 -14.68 -11.11 -32.53
N SER A 217 -13.94 -11.28 -31.44
CA SER A 217 -13.31 -10.18 -30.73
C SER A 217 -11.98 -10.59 -30.09
N ARG A 218 -11.15 -9.58 -29.82
CA ARG A 218 -9.88 -9.75 -29.08
C ARG A 218 -9.75 -8.73 -27.95
N TYR A 219 -9.50 -9.23 -26.75
CA TYR A 219 -9.17 -8.43 -25.57
C TYR A 219 -7.74 -8.75 -25.12
N ALA A 220 -6.78 -7.94 -25.57
CA ALA A 220 -5.35 -8.21 -25.38
C ALA A 220 -4.95 -9.57 -26.00
N ASP A 221 -4.55 -10.54 -25.17
CA ASP A 221 -4.20 -11.92 -25.49
C ASP A 221 -5.40 -12.88 -25.53
N ASP A 222 -6.54 -12.49 -24.93
CA ASP A 222 -7.78 -13.28 -24.97
C ASP A 222 -8.50 -13.06 -26.30
N ILE A 223 -8.73 -14.13 -27.05
CA ILE A 223 -9.51 -14.17 -28.28
C ILE A 223 -10.83 -14.90 -28.01
N THR A 224 -11.93 -14.37 -28.55
CA THR A 224 -13.26 -14.97 -28.41
C THR A 224 -13.96 -15.06 -29.76
N PHE A 225 -14.48 -16.25 -30.04
CA PHE A 225 -15.43 -16.49 -31.13
C PHE A 225 -16.79 -16.90 -30.55
N SER A 226 -17.88 -16.51 -31.18
CA SER A 226 -19.22 -17.00 -30.82
C SER A 226 -20.10 -17.21 -32.05
N SER A 227 -21.00 -18.18 -32.00
CA SER A 227 -21.97 -18.44 -33.08
C SER A 227 -23.25 -19.07 -32.53
N GLN A 228 -24.31 -19.03 -33.34
CA GLN A 228 -25.53 -19.82 -33.11
C GLN A 228 -25.36 -21.28 -33.52
N TYR A 229 -24.37 -21.59 -34.36
CA TYR A 229 -24.07 -22.94 -34.84
C TYR A 229 -22.76 -23.45 -34.25
N ASN A 230 -22.58 -24.77 -34.20
CA ASN A 230 -21.34 -25.38 -33.73
C ASN A 230 -20.27 -25.31 -34.83
N PHE A 231 -19.35 -24.34 -34.73
CA PHE A 231 -18.23 -24.18 -35.68
C PHE A 231 -16.90 -24.74 -35.16
N TYR A 232 -16.75 -24.98 -33.85
CA TYR A 232 -15.46 -25.34 -33.26
C TYR A 232 -15.07 -26.80 -33.51
N ASN A 233 -16.02 -27.67 -33.86
CA ASN A 233 -15.75 -29.04 -34.30
C ASN A 233 -15.44 -29.12 -35.81
N ASN A 234 -15.54 -28.01 -36.54
CA ASN A 234 -15.22 -27.99 -37.96
C ASN A 234 -13.70 -27.98 -38.15
N LYS A 235 -13.16 -29.05 -38.75
CA LYS A 235 -11.73 -29.22 -38.98
C LYS A 235 -11.13 -28.06 -39.79
N GLU A 236 -11.82 -27.60 -40.83
CA GLU A 236 -11.34 -26.48 -41.65
C GLU A 236 -11.21 -25.18 -40.84
N PHE A 237 -12.16 -24.90 -39.95
CA PHE A 237 -12.06 -23.74 -39.06
C PHE A 237 -10.84 -23.85 -38.13
N VAL A 238 -10.62 -25.01 -37.51
CA VAL A 238 -9.52 -25.24 -36.57
C VAL A 238 -8.16 -25.16 -37.27
N ASP A 239 -8.03 -25.79 -38.44
CA ASP A 239 -6.80 -25.80 -39.22
C ASP A 239 -6.44 -24.38 -39.70
N GLU A 240 -7.43 -23.62 -40.20
CA GLU A 240 -7.21 -22.24 -40.63
C GLU A 240 -6.94 -21.30 -39.45
N LEU A 241 -7.58 -21.51 -38.30
CA LEU A 241 -7.30 -20.77 -37.06
C LEU A 241 -5.85 -20.96 -36.62
N ASN A 242 -5.39 -22.21 -36.56
CA ASN A 242 -4.02 -22.55 -36.19
C ASN A 242 -3.02 -21.99 -37.20
N ARG A 243 -3.29 -22.13 -38.50
CA ARG A 243 -2.44 -21.55 -39.56
C ARG A 243 -2.31 -20.03 -39.41
N ILE A 244 -3.42 -19.32 -39.21
CA ILE A 244 -3.42 -17.86 -39.05
C ILE A 244 -2.60 -17.46 -37.81
N ILE A 245 -2.79 -18.11 -36.67
CA ILE A 245 -2.15 -17.71 -35.41
C ILE A 245 -0.67 -18.12 -35.37
N GLU A 246 -0.39 -19.40 -35.63
CA GLU A 246 0.93 -20.00 -35.38
C GLU A 246 1.88 -19.82 -36.55
N ILE A 247 1.42 -20.09 -37.77
CA ILE A 247 2.27 -20.02 -38.96
C ILE A 247 2.40 -18.57 -39.44
N ASP A 248 1.27 -17.92 -39.69
CA ASP A 248 1.26 -16.61 -40.34
C ASP A 248 1.60 -15.46 -39.41
N GLN A 249 1.23 -15.55 -38.13
CA GLN A 249 1.45 -14.49 -37.15
C GLN A 249 2.53 -14.83 -36.13
N LYS A 250 3.08 -16.05 -36.15
CA LYS A 250 4.16 -16.50 -35.24
C LYS A 250 3.81 -16.24 -33.78
N LEU A 251 2.59 -16.60 -33.39
CA LEU A 251 2.05 -16.54 -32.03
C LEU A 251 1.65 -17.95 -31.61
N ASN A 252 1.68 -18.26 -30.31
CA ASN A 252 1.36 -19.62 -29.85
C ASN A 252 0.04 -19.65 -29.10
N ILE A 253 -0.82 -20.62 -29.39
CA ILE A 253 -2.06 -20.83 -28.64
C ILE A 253 -1.73 -21.52 -27.31
N ASN A 254 -2.32 -21.04 -26.22
CA ASN A 254 -2.24 -21.71 -24.93
C ASN A 254 -3.29 -22.82 -24.86
N SER A 255 -2.90 -24.05 -25.23
CA SER A 255 -3.78 -25.22 -25.26
C SER A 255 -4.53 -25.46 -23.95
N LYS A 256 -3.90 -25.20 -22.79
CA LYS A 256 -4.51 -25.34 -21.45
C LYS A 256 -5.60 -24.33 -21.14
N LYS A 257 -5.74 -23.27 -21.95
CA LYS A 257 -6.71 -22.18 -21.75
C LYS A 257 -7.76 -22.09 -22.85
N ILE A 258 -7.80 -23.05 -23.76
CA ILE A 258 -8.89 -23.18 -24.72
C ILE A 258 -10.14 -23.62 -23.96
N ARG A 259 -11.26 -22.91 -24.16
CA ARG A 259 -12.55 -23.25 -23.55
C ARG A 259 -13.67 -23.12 -24.57
N ILE A 260 -14.43 -24.19 -24.71
CA ILE A 260 -15.67 -24.22 -25.47
C ILE A 260 -16.83 -24.21 -24.48
N GLN A 261 -17.79 -23.31 -24.66
CA GLN A 261 -18.90 -23.09 -23.75
C GLN A 261 -20.23 -23.08 -24.53
N LYS A 262 -21.14 -23.99 -24.16
CA LYS A 262 -22.50 -24.09 -24.72
C LYS A 262 -23.48 -23.29 -23.87
N SER A 263 -24.55 -22.77 -24.46
CA SER A 263 -25.56 -21.94 -23.78
C SER A 263 -26.31 -22.66 -22.65
N THR A 264 -26.38 -24.00 -22.69
CA THR A 264 -26.94 -24.83 -21.60
C THR A 264 -26.12 -24.74 -20.31
N PHE A 265 -24.86 -24.35 -20.42
CA PHE A 265 -23.97 -24.11 -19.29
C PHE A 265 -23.62 -22.63 -19.17
N ARG A 266 -23.01 -22.26 -18.06
CA ARG A 266 -22.52 -20.89 -17.86
C ARG A 266 -21.47 -20.55 -18.92
N GLN A 267 -21.73 -19.49 -19.68
CA GLN A 267 -20.82 -18.93 -20.67
C GLN A 267 -20.17 -17.65 -20.12
N GLU A 268 -18.87 -17.51 -20.33
CA GLU A 268 -18.09 -16.38 -19.83
C GLU A 268 -17.11 -15.83 -20.85
N VAL A 269 -17.12 -14.51 -21.01
CA VAL A 269 -16.16 -13.75 -21.83
C VAL A 269 -15.50 -12.69 -20.94
N THR A 270 -14.17 -12.69 -20.87
CA THR A 270 -13.38 -11.73 -20.07
C THR A 270 -13.84 -11.59 -18.60
N GLY A 271 -14.35 -12.66 -17.98
CA GLY A 271 -14.82 -12.61 -16.60
C GLY A 271 -16.31 -12.33 -16.42
N LEU A 272 -17.05 -12.04 -17.51
CA LEU A 272 -18.46 -11.66 -17.49
C LEU A 272 -19.33 -12.75 -18.11
N ILE A 273 -20.51 -12.95 -17.53
CA ILE A 273 -21.53 -13.87 -18.02
C ILE A 273 -22.18 -13.29 -19.26
N VAL A 274 -22.41 -14.11 -20.29
CA VAL A 274 -22.96 -13.65 -21.58
C VAL A 274 -24.10 -14.51 -22.14
N ASN A 275 -24.60 -15.48 -21.37
CA ASN A 275 -25.65 -16.42 -21.82
C ASN A 275 -26.87 -15.71 -22.43
N GLU A 276 -27.41 -14.71 -21.73
CA GLU A 276 -28.59 -13.95 -22.16
C GLU A 276 -28.26 -12.46 -22.23
N LYS A 277 -27.60 -11.96 -21.19
CA LYS A 277 -27.11 -10.59 -21.10
C LYS A 277 -25.77 -10.49 -20.43
N VAL A 278 -25.00 -9.46 -20.77
CA VAL A 278 -23.72 -9.20 -20.08
C VAL A 278 -23.97 -8.94 -18.60
N ASN A 279 -23.39 -9.78 -17.75
CA ASN A 279 -23.64 -9.74 -16.31
C ASN A 279 -22.42 -10.16 -15.47
N VAL A 280 -22.40 -9.75 -14.21
CA VAL A 280 -21.39 -10.24 -13.25
C VAL A 280 -21.75 -11.63 -12.74
N ARG A 281 -20.76 -12.41 -12.30
CA ARG A 281 -21.00 -13.69 -11.62
C ARG A 281 -21.88 -13.50 -10.38
N ARG A 282 -22.84 -14.39 -10.14
CA ARG A 282 -23.73 -14.37 -8.95
C ARG A 282 -22.95 -14.23 -7.63
N ARG A 283 -21.82 -14.94 -7.50
CA ARG A 283 -20.93 -14.86 -6.32
C ARG A 283 -20.41 -13.44 -6.05
N TYR A 284 -20.20 -12.63 -7.10
CA TYR A 284 -19.75 -11.25 -6.96
C TYR A 284 -20.80 -10.38 -6.25
N ILE A 285 -22.07 -10.52 -6.65
CA ILE A 285 -23.20 -9.83 -6.01
C ILE A 285 -23.45 -10.35 -4.59
N LYS A 286 -23.38 -11.67 -4.36
CA LYS A 286 -23.51 -12.25 -3.02
C LYS A 286 -22.47 -11.67 -2.05
N LEU A 287 -21.23 -11.51 -2.50
CA LEU A 287 -20.17 -10.94 -1.68
C LEU A 287 -20.45 -9.47 -1.30
N ILE A 288 -20.94 -8.64 -2.25
CA ILE A 288 -21.33 -7.26 -1.94
C ILE A 288 -22.48 -7.24 -0.91
N ARG A 289 -23.51 -8.08 -1.13
CA ARG A 289 -24.66 -8.19 -0.20
C ARG A 289 -24.23 -8.61 1.20
N MET A 290 -23.31 -9.56 1.30
CA MET A 290 -22.76 -10.04 2.58
C MET A 290 -22.06 -8.90 3.33
N TRP A 291 -21.18 -8.14 2.67
CA TRP A 291 -20.47 -7.03 3.30
C TRP A 291 -21.38 -5.87 3.69
N LEU A 292 -22.38 -5.54 2.86
CA LEU A 292 -23.41 -4.56 3.22
C LEU A 292 -24.22 -5.04 4.43
N TYR A 293 -24.60 -6.32 4.46
CA TYR A 293 -25.31 -6.93 5.58
C TYR A 293 -24.49 -6.91 6.88
N TYR A 294 -23.19 -7.24 6.82
CA TYR A 294 -22.33 -7.16 8.01
C TYR A 294 -22.22 -5.74 8.55
N TRP A 295 -22.12 -4.75 7.67
CA TRP A 295 -22.15 -3.35 8.10
C TRP A 295 -23.51 -2.98 8.70
N GLU A 296 -24.63 -3.33 8.07
CA GLU A 296 -25.98 -3.09 8.60
C GLU A 296 -26.18 -3.72 9.98
N LYS A 297 -25.75 -4.97 10.17
CA LYS A 297 -26.00 -5.75 11.39
C LYS A 297 -25.05 -5.43 12.53
N TYR A 298 -23.77 -5.22 12.22
CA TYR A 298 -22.71 -5.15 13.24
C TYR A 298 -22.05 -3.77 13.34
N GLY A 299 -22.45 -2.81 12.51
CA GLY A 299 -21.80 -1.51 12.41
C GLY A 299 -20.53 -1.54 11.57
N TYR A 300 -20.02 -0.35 11.22
CA TYR A 300 -18.90 -0.21 10.29
C TYR A 300 -17.61 -0.85 10.82
N ASP A 301 -17.26 -0.57 12.07
CA ASP A 301 -15.95 -0.92 12.62
C ASP A 301 -15.77 -2.44 12.68
N LYS A 302 -16.79 -3.17 13.15
CA LYS A 302 -16.79 -4.63 13.19
C LYS A 302 -16.80 -5.24 11.79
N ALA A 303 -17.57 -4.68 10.86
CA ALA A 303 -17.57 -5.13 9.46
C ALA A 303 -16.21 -4.90 8.79
N GLU A 304 -15.53 -3.79 9.09
CA GLU A 304 -14.19 -3.49 8.58
C GLU A 304 -13.13 -4.43 9.14
N GLN A 305 -13.18 -4.77 10.43
CA GLN A 305 -12.28 -5.75 11.04
C GLN A 305 -12.41 -7.13 10.37
N ILE A 306 -13.65 -7.63 10.21
CA ILE A 306 -13.92 -8.90 9.51
C ILE A 306 -13.43 -8.83 8.07
N PHE A 307 -13.70 -7.72 7.38
CA PHE A 307 -13.24 -7.49 6.01
C PHE A 307 -11.72 -7.55 5.89
N GLN A 308 -10.99 -6.88 6.78
CA GLN A 308 -9.52 -6.86 6.74
C GLN A 308 -8.94 -8.26 6.92
N LYS A 309 -9.49 -9.07 7.83
CA LYS A 309 -9.10 -10.48 8.03
C LYS A 309 -9.27 -11.29 6.73
N ASP A 310 -10.44 -11.24 6.12
CA ASP A 310 -10.76 -12.02 4.90
C ASP A 310 -9.99 -11.50 3.68
N TYR A 311 -9.82 -10.19 3.56
CA TYR A 311 -9.15 -9.55 2.42
C TYR A 311 -7.65 -9.83 2.40
N ILE A 312 -6.98 -9.83 3.56
CA ILE A 312 -5.56 -10.19 3.68
C ILE A 312 -5.35 -11.66 3.29
N ALA A 313 -6.24 -12.56 3.75
CA ALA A 313 -6.18 -13.97 3.38
C ALA A 313 -6.35 -14.20 1.86
N ASP A 314 -7.27 -13.49 1.20
CA ASP A 314 -7.55 -13.65 -0.24
C ASP A 314 -6.53 -12.94 -1.16
N LYS A 315 -5.96 -11.79 -0.75
CA LYS A 315 -5.08 -10.96 -1.60
C LYS A 315 -3.59 -11.04 -1.29
N GLY A 316 -3.19 -11.59 -0.14
CA GLY A 316 -1.79 -11.64 0.28
C GLY A 316 -1.21 -10.25 0.54
N HIS A 317 0.02 -9.97 0.05
CA HIS A 317 0.72 -8.71 0.30
C HIS A 317 0.05 -7.51 -0.38
N VAL A 318 -0.56 -6.62 0.41
CA VAL A 318 -1.06 -5.32 -0.05
C VAL A 318 0.09 -4.31 -0.04
N LYS A 319 0.52 -3.83 -1.21
CA LYS A 319 1.70 -2.93 -1.37
C LYS A 319 1.55 -1.53 -0.74
N LYS A 320 0.34 -1.12 -0.34
CA LYS A 320 0.05 0.23 0.21
C LYS A 320 -1.14 0.18 1.18
N GLY A 321 -0.87 0.08 2.48
CA GLY A 321 -1.87 0.19 3.55
C GLY A 321 -2.94 -0.89 3.56
N ASN A 322 -3.77 -0.89 4.60
CA ASN A 322 -4.95 -1.76 4.68
C ASN A 322 -6.04 -1.21 3.75
N ALA A 323 -6.59 -2.07 2.88
CA ALA A 323 -7.74 -1.69 2.06
C ALA A 323 -8.95 -1.42 2.96
N LYS A 324 -9.59 -0.24 2.81
CA LYS A 324 -10.79 0.10 3.56
C LYS A 324 -12.02 -0.54 2.95
N LEU A 325 -12.94 -1.01 3.79
CA LEU A 325 -14.18 -1.66 3.33
C LEU A 325 -14.99 -0.74 2.41
N ILE A 326 -15.08 0.56 2.72
CA ILE A 326 -15.79 1.57 1.91
C ILE A 326 -15.23 1.64 0.50
N ASP A 327 -13.92 1.78 0.36
CA ASP A 327 -13.27 1.96 -0.96
C ASP A 327 -13.47 0.72 -1.83
N VAL A 328 -13.41 -0.47 -1.21
CA VAL A 328 -13.61 -1.73 -1.90
C VAL A 328 -15.07 -1.91 -2.31
N LEU A 329 -16.04 -1.60 -1.44
CA LEU A 329 -17.46 -1.63 -1.78
C LEU A 329 -17.80 -0.60 -2.88
N LYS A 330 -17.26 0.62 -2.79
CA LYS A 330 -17.42 1.66 -3.82
C LYS A 330 -16.89 1.19 -5.16
N GLY A 331 -15.68 0.61 -5.19
CA GLY A 331 -15.09 0.04 -6.39
C GLY A 331 -15.90 -1.13 -6.97
N LYS A 332 -16.40 -2.03 -6.10
CA LYS A 332 -17.25 -3.15 -6.51
C LYS A 332 -18.58 -2.66 -7.10
N LEU A 333 -19.22 -1.67 -6.49
CA LEU A 333 -20.47 -1.08 -6.99
C LEU A 333 -20.25 -0.34 -8.32
N ALA A 334 -19.14 0.39 -8.46
CA ALA A 334 -18.78 1.02 -9.73
C ALA A 334 -18.58 -0.02 -10.85
N PHE A 335 -17.97 -1.17 -10.53
CA PHE A 335 -17.86 -2.28 -11.47
C PHE A 335 -19.23 -2.88 -11.83
N VAL A 336 -20.13 -3.05 -10.86
CA VAL A 336 -21.51 -3.49 -11.14
C VAL A 336 -22.24 -2.48 -12.04
N LYS A 337 -22.13 -1.18 -11.78
CA LYS A 337 -22.68 -0.10 -12.63
C LYS A 337 -22.15 -0.19 -14.06
N MET A 338 -20.84 -0.38 -14.22
CA MET A 338 -20.20 -0.50 -15.52
C MET A 338 -20.74 -1.69 -16.33
N VAL A 339 -20.95 -2.84 -15.66
CA VAL A 339 -21.37 -4.09 -16.32
C VAL A 339 -22.87 -4.09 -16.60
N LYS A 340 -23.69 -3.81 -15.58
CA LYS A 340 -25.15 -3.98 -15.63
C LYS A 340 -25.89 -2.71 -16.06
N GLY A 341 -25.25 -1.54 -15.97
CA GLY A 341 -25.88 -0.25 -16.22
C GLY A 341 -26.33 0.46 -14.93
N TYR A 342 -26.59 1.75 -15.04
CA TYR A 342 -27.07 2.59 -13.93
C TYR A 342 -28.53 2.30 -13.58
N GLU A 343 -29.37 1.99 -14.58
CA GLU A 343 -30.79 1.66 -14.42
C GLU A 343 -31.05 0.23 -13.93
N ASP A 344 -30.02 -0.59 -13.76
CA ASP A 344 -30.23 -1.96 -13.28
C ASP A 344 -30.69 -1.97 -11.83
N THR A 345 -31.85 -2.61 -11.59
CA THR A 345 -32.48 -2.67 -10.25
C THR A 345 -31.59 -3.30 -9.18
N THR A 346 -30.71 -4.24 -9.54
CA THR A 346 -29.76 -4.83 -8.58
C THR A 346 -28.71 -3.81 -8.18
N TYR A 347 -28.17 -3.06 -9.15
CA TYR A 347 -27.23 -1.98 -8.86
C TYR A 347 -27.89 -0.90 -7.99
N GLN A 348 -29.05 -0.38 -8.40
CA GLN A 348 -29.76 0.67 -7.67
C GLN A 348 -30.06 0.26 -6.23
N LYS A 349 -30.57 -0.97 -6.00
CA LYS A 349 -30.83 -1.49 -4.64
C LYS A 349 -29.56 -1.57 -3.79
N LEU A 350 -28.45 -2.06 -4.33
CA LEU A 350 -27.19 -2.17 -3.59
C LEU A 350 -26.56 -0.79 -3.33
N LYS A 351 -26.64 0.11 -4.31
CA LYS A 351 -26.15 1.48 -4.18
C LYS A 351 -26.94 2.25 -3.12
N LYS A 352 -28.28 2.16 -3.14
CA LYS A 352 -29.16 2.76 -2.13
C LYS A 352 -28.81 2.27 -0.72
N ARG A 353 -28.61 0.95 -0.53
CA ARG A 353 -28.16 0.38 0.76
C ARG A 353 -26.81 0.96 1.20
N PHE A 354 -25.83 0.96 0.29
CA PHE A 354 -24.50 1.52 0.56
C PHE A 354 -24.55 3.01 0.93
N ASP A 355 -25.33 3.80 0.20
CA ASP A 355 -25.46 5.25 0.45
C ASP A 355 -26.15 5.53 1.78
N SER A 356 -27.18 4.74 2.13
CA SER A 356 -27.82 4.82 3.44
C SER A 356 -26.83 4.53 4.57
N LEU A 357 -25.96 3.53 4.41
CA LEU A 357 -24.94 3.19 5.42
C LEU A 357 -23.87 4.28 5.55
N ILE A 358 -23.44 4.87 4.42
CA ILE A 358 -22.54 6.01 4.41
C ILE A 358 -23.18 7.20 5.11
N LYS A 359 -24.42 7.53 4.78
CA LYS A 359 -25.18 8.61 5.42
C LYS A 359 -25.29 8.39 6.92
N ASN A 360 -25.68 7.19 7.36
CA ASN A 360 -25.78 6.85 8.78
C ASN A 360 -24.44 6.96 9.50
N LYS A 361 -23.34 6.53 8.86
CA LYS A 361 -22.00 6.68 9.41
C LYS A 361 -21.58 8.15 9.53
N ILE A 362 -21.90 8.97 8.54
CA ILE A 362 -21.64 10.42 8.58
C ILE A 362 -22.46 11.05 9.71
N ILE A 363 -23.75 10.74 9.83
CA ILE A 363 -24.61 11.23 10.90
C ILE A 363 -24.10 10.79 12.28
N GLN A 364 -23.69 9.52 12.43
CA GLN A 364 -23.09 9.03 13.68
C GLN A 364 -21.80 9.78 14.03
N ASN A 365 -20.95 10.07 13.04
CA ASN A 365 -19.75 10.87 13.26
C ASN A 365 -20.07 12.34 13.59
N LEU A 366 -21.06 12.94 12.92
CA LEU A 366 -21.52 14.29 13.22
C LEU A 366 -22.17 14.38 14.60
N ASN A 367 -22.92 13.37 15.02
CA ASN A 367 -23.55 13.31 16.35
C ASN A 367 -22.51 13.06 17.44
N LYS A 368 -21.48 12.24 17.18
CA LYS A 368 -20.30 12.14 18.06
C LYS A 368 -19.59 13.48 18.23
N ASN A 369 -19.51 14.26 17.15
CA ASN A 369 -18.87 15.58 17.17
C ASN A 369 -19.77 16.69 17.75
N LYS A 370 -21.11 16.53 17.73
CA LYS A 370 -22.09 17.50 18.29
C LYS A 370 -22.31 17.42 19.81
N VAL A 371 -21.66 16.49 20.51
CA VAL A 371 -21.61 16.53 21.99
C VAL A 371 -20.72 17.69 22.47
N VAL A 372 -20.01 18.37 21.57
CA VAL A 372 -19.38 19.68 21.80
C VAL A 372 -20.13 20.75 20.99
N GLY A 373 -21.06 21.43 21.65
CA GLY A 373 -21.56 22.77 21.30
C GLY A 373 -22.38 22.93 19.99
N MET A 374 -23.69 22.66 20.04
CA MET A 374 -24.78 23.57 19.58
C MET A 374 -26.13 22.83 19.55
N LYS A 375 -27.14 23.39 20.23
CA LYS A 375 -28.56 23.05 20.04
C LYS A 375 -28.92 23.28 18.58
N LEU A 376 -29.42 22.26 17.90
CA LEU A 376 -30.21 22.44 16.68
C LEU A 376 -31.64 22.08 17.03
N GLU A 377 -32.48 23.12 16.97
CA GLU A 377 -33.91 23.03 17.20
C GLU A 377 -34.54 21.98 16.28
N ASN A 378 -35.47 21.26 16.87
CA ASN A 378 -36.35 20.32 16.20
C ASN A 378 -37.18 21.06 15.16
N ASN A 379 -36.97 20.77 13.88
CA ASN A 379 -38.06 20.84 12.91
C ASN A 379 -38.35 19.44 12.38
N LYS A 380 -39.35 18.82 13.00
CA LYS A 380 -40.14 17.73 12.43
C LYS A 380 -40.94 18.33 11.27
N SER A 381 -40.63 17.97 10.04
CA SER A 381 -41.64 17.75 9.00
C SER A 381 -41.00 17.26 7.69
N SER A 382 -41.73 16.36 7.04
CA SER A 382 -41.60 15.93 5.64
C SER A 382 -40.39 15.07 5.25
N ASN A 383 -40.68 13.76 5.13
CA ASN A 383 -40.18 12.93 4.05
C ASN A 383 -40.33 13.70 2.72
N SER A 384 -39.24 14.23 2.18
CA SER A 384 -39.18 14.64 0.79
C SER A 384 -37.79 14.35 0.23
N ILE A 385 -37.81 13.98 -1.05
CA ILE A 385 -36.66 13.65 -1.89
C ILE A 385 -35.60 14.74 -1.72
N LEU A 386 -34.42 14.36 -1.25
CA LEU A 386 -33.29 15.28 -1.17
C LEU A 386 -32.99 15.75 -2.59
N SER A 387 -33.12 17.05 -2.84
CA SER A 387 -32.89 17.65 -4.14
C SER A 387 -31.51 17.26 -4.67
N GLU A 388 -31.43 17.09 -6.00
CA GLU A 388 -30.18 16.80 -6.71
C GLU A 388 -29.09 17.83 -6.35
N SER A 389 -29.48 19.06 -6.02
CA SER A 389 -28.61 20.13 -5.51
C SER A 389 -28.00 19.84 -4.13
N LEU A 390 -28.70 19.16 -3.21
CA LEU A 390 -28.16 18.81 -1.90
C LEU A 390 -27.20 17.62 -2.01
N LEU A 391 -27.49 16.66 -2.89
CA LEU A 391 -26.56 15.57 -3.21
C LEU A 391 -25.32 16.10 -3.93
N GLU A 392 -25.45 17.07 -4.83
CA GLU A 392 -24.34 17.71 -5.53
C GLU A 392 -23.53 18.61 -4.58
N TYR A 393 -24.18 19.33 -3.66
CA TYR A 393 -23.54 20.07 -2.57
C TYR A 393 -22.76 19.14 -1.63
N LEU A 394 -23.38 18.02 -1.23
CA LEU A 394 -22.74 16.99 -0.41
C LEU A 394 -21.62 16.28 -1.17
N GLU A 395 -21.74 16.02 -2.47
CA GLU A 395 -20.68 15.43 -3.30
C GLU A 395 -19.52 16.41 -3.56
N LYS A 396 -19.80 17.70 -3.73
CA LYS A 396 -18.82 18.78 -3.86
C LYS A 396 -18.05 18.97 -2.55
N HIS A 397 -18.76 19.05 -1.42
CA HIS A 397 -18.11 19.10 -0.11
C HIS A 397 -17.46 17.76 0.29
N LEU A 398 -17.97 16.60 -0.14
CA LEU A 398 -17.27 15.32 0.00
C LEU A 398 -15.99 15.30 -0.83
N LYS A 399 -15.96 15.87 -2.03
CA LYS A 399 -14.72 16.00 -2.83
C LYS A 399 -13.73 16.97 -2.19
N GLU A 400 -14.18 18.08 -1.60
CA GLU A 400 -13.32 18.99 -0.83
C GLU A 400 -12.82 18.36 0.48
N PHE A 401 -13.67 17.58 1.17
CA PHE A 401 -13.34 16.86 2.41
C PHE A 401 -12.46 15.63 2.16
N LEU A 402 -12.63 14.94 1.02
CA LEU A 402 -11.76 13.84 0.58
C LEU A 402 -10.45 14.33 -0.06
N ASN A 403 -10.41 15.58 -0.56
CA ASN A 403 -9.18 16.24 -1.04
C ASN A 403 -8.41 16.96 0.08
N LYS A 404 -9.03 17.26 1.22
CA LYS A 404 -8.30 17.54 2.47
C LYS A 404 -7.69 16.23 2.97
N LYS A 405 -6.42 16.02 2.64
CA LYS A 405 -5.60 14.96 3.19
C LYS A 405 -5.31 15.22 4.68
N THR A 406 -6.29 15.00 5.54
CA THR A 406 -6.03 14.67 6.94
C THR A 406 -7.03 13.60 7.34
N TYR A 407 -6.64 12.35 7.14
CA TYR A 407 -7.27 11.30 7.94
C TYR A 407 -6.91 11.58 9.39
N PRO A 408 -7.83 11.48 10.36
CA PRO A 408 -7.44 11.50 11.76
C PRO A 408 -6.37 10.41 11.94
N ILE A 409 -5.22 10.79 12.50
CA ILE A 409 -4.22 9.82 12.88
C ILE A 409 -4.91 8.95 13.93
N ILE A 410 -5.24 7.69 13.56
CA ILE A 410 -5.74 6.72 14.52
C ILE A 410 -4.61 6.51 15.53
N HIS A 411 -4.82 7.06 16.73
CA HIS A 411 -3.86 7.15 17.81
C HIS A 411 -4.56 6.65 19.08
N THR A 412 -4.17 5.48 19.58
CA THR A 412 -4.77 4.85 20.77
C THR A 412 -3.68 4.25 21.67
N PRO A 413 -2.85 5.08 22.32
CA PRO A 413 -1.73 4.63 23.14
C PRO A 413 -2.16 3.78 24.34
N GLN A 414 -3.34 4.04 24.91
CA GLN A 414 -3.91 3.28 26.02
C GLN A 414 -4.06 1.80 25.68
N LYS A 415 -4.49 1.47 24.45
CA LYS A 415 -4.63 0.07 24.01
C LYS A 415 -3.29 -0.65 23.93
N THR A 416 -2.21 0.07 23.59
CA THR A 416 -0.87 -0.50 23.61
C THR A 416 -0.47 -0.86 25.03
N ILE A 417 -0.75 0.04 25.99
CA ILE A 417 -0.46 -0.19 27.41
C ILE A 417 -1.32 -1.32 27.99
N GLU A 418 -2.61 -1.37 27.68
CA GLU A 418 -3.52 -2.47 28.07
C GLU A 418 -2.94 -3.83 27.67
N ILE A 419 -2.39 -3.93 26.44
CA ILE A 419 -1.76 -5.17 25.96
C ILE A 419 -0.45 -5.45 26.70
N LEU A 420 0.40 -4.45 26.90
CA LEU A 420 1.70 -4.64 27.55
C LEU A 420 1.56 -4.98 29.05
N LYS A 421 0.52 -4.49 29.72
CA LYS A 421 0.19 -4.84 31.11
C LYS A 421 -0.16 -6.32 31.31
N LEU A 422 -0.49 -7.05 30.24
CA LEU A 422 -0.70 -8.50 30.32
C LEU A 422 0.58 -9.24 30.76
N PHE A 423 1.76 -8.63 30.56
CA PHE A 423 3.04 -9.16 31.04
C PHE A 423 3.28 -8.95 32.54
N SER A 424 2.41 -8.26 33.27
CA SER A 424 2.48 -8.13 34.73
C SER A 424 1.20 -8.54 35.46
N SER A 425 0.13 -8.86 34.73
CA SER A 425 -1.18 -9.21 35.29
C SER A 425 -1.19 -10.62 35.89
N ASN A 426 -1.60 -10.75 37.16
CA ASN A 426 -1.56 -12.02 37.91
C ASN A 426 -2.44 -13.14 37.31
N ASP A 427 -3.51 -12.76 36.62
CA ASP A 427 -4.47 -13.66 35.96
C ASP A 427 -4.02 -14.08 34.55
N LYS A 428 -2.84 -13.65 34.08
CA LYS A 428 -2.32 -13.95 32.74
C LYS A 428 -1.14 -14.90 32.77
N HIS A 429 -1.07 -15.78 31.77
CA HIS A 429 0.06 -16.66 31.51
C HIS A 429 1.25 -15.88 30.96
N LEU A 430 1.01 -14.82 30.15
CA LEU A 430 2.05 -13.93 29.63
C LEU A 430 2.92 -13.30 30.74
N LYS A 431 2.38 -13.09 31.94
CA LYS A 431 3.16 -12.61 33.09
C LYS A 431 4.40 -13.45 33.37
N TYR A 432 4.27 -14.77 33.28
CA TYR A 432 5.33 -15.73 33.60
C TYR A 432 6.42 -15.80 32.53
N THR A 433 6.25 -15.08 31.41
CA THR A 433 7.32 -14.88 30.42
C THR A 433 8.33 -13.79 30.83
N THR A 434 7.99 -13.00 31.87
CA THR A 434 8.77 -11.85 32.35
C THR A 434 8.95 -11.78 33.87
N HIS A 435 8.22 -12.61 34.61
CA HIS A 435 8.20 -12.67 36.08
C HIS A 435 8.41 -14.10 36.57
N SER A 436 8.54 -14.28 37.89
CA SER A 436 8.87 -15.54 38.58
C SER A 436 8.14 -16.75 38.00
N TRP A 437 8.88 -17.85 37.82
CA TRP A 437 8.35 -19.14 37.43
C TRP A 437 7.73 -19.85 38.64
N GLU A 438 6.43 -20.15 38.59
CA GLU A 438 5.73 -20.91 39.63
C GLU A 438 5.60 -22.38 39.15
N GLU A 439 6.42 -23.27 39.71
CA GLU A 439 6.53 -24.68 39.29
C GLU A 439 5.18 -25.43 39.40
N GLU A 440 4.37 -25.11 40.40
CA GLU A 440 3.07 -25.76 40.64
C GLU A 440 1.98 -25.33 39.63
N LYS A 441 2.21 -24.28 38.83
CA LYS A 441 1.19 -23.70 37.95
C LYS A 441 1.04 -24.43 36.62
N TYR A 442 2.08 -25.13 36.14
CA TYR A 442 2.09 -25.75 34.81
C TYR A 442 2.63 -27.17 34.84
N GLU A 443 1.88 -28.13 34.29
CA GLU A 443 2.27 -29.55 34.23
C GLU A 443 3.57 -29.79 33.46
N THR A 444 3.81 -29.03 32.38
CA THR A 444 5.02 -29.12 31.55
C THR A 444 5.34 -27.77 30.91
N TYR A 445 6.59 -27.59 30.47
CA TYR A 445 6.98 -26.44 29.66
C TYR A 445 6.12 -26.28 28.39
N ASN A 446 5.76 -27.38 27.74
CA ASN A 446 4.91 -27.34 26.54
C ASN A 446 3.47 -26.93 26.88
N ASN A 447 2.94 -27.34 28.03
CA ASN A 447 1.64 -26.86 28.53
C ASN A 447 1.68 -25.33 28.72
N PHE A 448 2.72 -24.81 29.39
CA PHE A 448 2.95 -23.37 29.53
C PHE A 448 3.02 -22.64 28.18
N MET A 449 3.85 -23.14 27.25
CA MET A 449 4.01 -22.55 25.91
C MET A 449 2.70 -22.56 25.10
N GLY A 450 1.84 -23.57 25.32
CA GLY A 450 0.49 -23.62 24.76
C GLY A 450 -0.41 -22.51 25.33
N LYS A 451 -0.45 -22.37 26.66
CA LYS A 451 -1.27 -21.36 27.35
C LYS A 451 -0.91 -19.93 26.96
N ILE A 452 0.38 -19.58 26.90
CA ILE A 452 0.79 -18.24 26.44
C ILE A 452 0.47 -18.01 24.96
N LYS A 453 0.42 -19.07 24.15
CA LYS A 453 0.09 -18.96 22.73
C LYS A 453 -1.40 -18.68 22.55
N ASP A 454 -2.25 -19.32 23.34
CA ASP A 454 -3.69 -19.05 23.35
C ASP A 454 -3.96 -17.58 23.73
N GLU A 455 -3.33 -17.07 24.81
CA GLU A 455 -3.43 -15.64 25.18
C GLU A 455 -2.87 -14.71 24.10
N TRP A 456 -1.78 -15.11 23.44
CA TRP A 456 -1.20 -14.33 22.36
C TRP A 456 -2.13 -14.25 21.15
N GLU A 457 -2.85 -15.31 20.80
CA GLU A 457 -3.76 -15.32 19.64
C GLU A 457 -4.89 -14.30 19.78
N ASP A 458 -5.31 -13.98 21.00
CA ASP A 458 -6.33 -12.96 21.31
C ASP A 458 -5.83 -11.52 21.08
N ILE A 459 -4.53 -11.28 21.27
CA ILE A 459 -3.92 -9.93 21.19
C ILE A 459 -3.06 -9.70 19.94
N ASP A 460 -2.61 -10.76 19.26
CA ASP A 460 -1.65 -10.75 18.14
C ASP A 460 -2.01 -9.70 17.07
N LYS A 461 -3.25 -9.74 16.58
CA LYS A 461 -3.73 -8.85 15.52
C LYS A 461 -3.87 -7.41 15.99
N ASN A 462 -4.29 -7.22 17.24
CA ASN A 462 -4.48 -5.89 17.83
C ASN A 462 -3.14 -5.20 18.00
N LEU A 463 -2.17 -5.89 18.61
CA LEU A 463 -0.82 -5.38 18.80
C LEU A 463 -0.13 -5.10 17.46
N LYS A 464 -0.29 -5.98 16.47
CA LYS A 464 0.22 -5.77 15.10
C LYS A 464 -0.37 -4.52 14.43
N GLY A 465 -1.66 -4.24 14.68
CA GLY A 465 -2.33 -3.05 14.20
C GLY A 465 -1.86 -1.76 14.90
N LEU A 466 -1.50 -1.85 16.18
CA LEU A 466 -1.00 -0.73 16.98
C LEU A 466 0.47 -0.41 16.68
N SER A 467 1.34 -1.44 16.71
CA SER A 467 2.77 -1.34 16.40
C SER A 467 3.30 -2.68 15.85
N ASN A 468 3.59 -2.71 14.54
CA ASN A 468 4.22 -3.86 13.89
C ASN A 468 5.61 -4.18 14.49
N ARG A 469 6.33 -3.16 14.99
CA ARG A 469 7.66 -3.33 15.58
C ARG A 469 7.57 -4.05 16.92
N LEU A 470 6.71 -3.56 17.80
CA LEU A 470 6.45 -4.15 19.11
C LEU A 470 5.91 -5.59 18.95
N HIS A 471 4.99 -5.79 18.00
CA HIS A 471 4.52 -7.12 17.60
C HIS A 471 5.69 -8.03 17.17
N ALA A 472 6.55 -7.59 16.25
CA ALA A 472 7.68 -8.40 15.80
C ALA A 472 8.68 -8.70 16.92
N LYS A 473 8.93 -7.74 17.80
CA LYS A 473 9.82 -7.87 18.95
C LYS A 473 9.32 -8.96 19.91
N ILE A 474 8.06 -8.86 20.34
CA ILE A 474 7.43 -9.82 21.25
C ILE A 474 7.23 -11.19 20.60
N SER A 475 6.66 -11.24 19.39
CA SER A 475 6.40 -12.53 18.72
C SER A 475 7.67 -13.30 18.41
N ASN A 476 8.77 -12.61 18.07
CA ASN A 476 10.03 -13.32 17.86
C ASN A 476 10.63 -13.82 19.18
N PHE A 477 10.62 -13.02 20.25
CA PHE A 477 11.12 -13.45 21.56
C PHE A 477 10.35 -14.67 22.10
N LEU A 478 9.02 -14.64 21.97
CA LEU A 478 8.17 -15.70 22.53
C LEU A 478 8.10 -16.95 21.63
N PHE A 479 7.92 -16.78 20.32
CA PHE A 479 7.39 -17.87 19.46
C PHE A 479 8.29 -18.30 18.29
N ASN A 480 9.41 -17.61 18.04
CA ASN A 480 10.23 -17.92 16.86
C ASN A 480 11.24 -19.04 17.12
N LYS A 481 10.89 -20.26 16.69
CA LYS A 481 11.75 -21.46 16.74
C LYS A 481 13.01 -21.41 15.88
N LYS A 482 13.15 -20.38 15.04
CA LYS A 482 14.28 -20.23 14.10
C LYS A 482 15.27 -19.16 14.53
N LEU A 483 15.16 -18.60 15.73
CA LEU A 483 16.18 -17.70 16.26
C LEU A 483 17.57 -18.37 16.17
N GLY A 484 18.58 -17.59 15.79
CA GLY A 484 19.93 -18.12 15.57
C GLY A 484 20.17 -18.83 14.24
N GLN A 485 19.15 -19.01 13.39
CA GLN A 485 19.34 -19.57 12.04
C GLN A 485 19.64 -18.48 11.00
N LYS A 486 20.45 -18.80 9.98
CA LYS A 486 20.75 -17.90 8.86
C LYS A 486 19.56 -17.74 7.92
N LYS A 487 19.26 -16.50 7.54
CA LYS A 487 18.34 -16.15 6.45
C LYS A 487 19.02 -16.37 5.11
N SER A 488 18.23 -16.47 4.04
CA SER A 488 18.71 -16.56 2.65
C SER A 488 19.57 -15.37 2.19
N LYS A 489 19.59 -14.27 2.95
CA LYS A 489 20.43 -13.08 2.70
C LYS A 489 21.71 -13.03 3.56
N GLY A 490 21.99 -14.05 4.37
CA GLY A 490 23.18 -14.15 5.22
C GLY A 490 22.97 -13.73 6.68
N ASP A 491 22.01 -12.84 6.97
CA ASP A 491 21.73 -12.39 8.35
C ASP A 491 21.09 -13.47 9.22
N TYR A 492 21.38 -13.47 10.52
CA TYR A 492 20.69 -14.33 11.48
C TYR A 492 19.25 -13.84 11.78
N ILE A 493 18.38 -14.78 12.14
CA ILE A 493 17.06 -14.48 12.70
C ILE A 493 17.24 -14.10 14.17
N SER A 494 16.74 -12.93 14.52
CA SER A 494 16.91 -12.32 15.84
C SER A 494 15.67 -11.51 16.24
N TRP A 495 15.61 -11.11 17.50
CA TRP A 495 14.60 -10.22 18.06
C TRP A 495 15.26 -9.04 18.78
N GLY A 496 14.43 -8.02 19.05
CA GLY A 496 14.84 -6.86 19.82
C GLY A 496 15.89 -5.98 19.16
N ASP A 497 16.29 -4.96 19.90
CA ASP A 497 17.19 -3.91 19.44
C ASP A 497 18.65 -4.36 19.52
N LYS A 498 18.98 -5.21 20.50
CA LYS A 498 20.27 -5.93 20.59
C LYS A 498 20.41 -7.05 19.55
N ARG A 499 19.36 -7.34 18.77
CA ARG A 499 19.33 -8.43 17.78
C ARG A 499 19.71 -9.79 18.39
N LEU A 500 19.12 -10.14 19.53
CA LEU A 500 19.39 -11.39 20.26
C LEU A 500 18.81 -12.62 19.54
N LYS A 501 19.46 -13.78 19.68
CA LYS A 501 19.17 -15.04 18.95
C LYS A 501 18.67 -16.15 19.90
N PHE A 502 18.30 -15.80 21.12
CA PHE A 502 17.76 -16.73 22.11
C PHE A 502 16.44 -16.23 22.68
N GLY A 503 15.44 -17.10 22.82
CA GLY A 503 14.08 -16.76 23.25
C GLY A 503 13.30 -17.99 23.74
N TRP A 504 12.04 -17.79 24.15
CA TRP A 504 11.20 -18.83 24.76
C TRP A 504 10.94 -20.03 23.83
N SER A 505 10.97 -19.83 22.51
CA SER A 505 10.80 -20.94 21.55
C SER A 505 12.11 -21.49 20.99
N SER A 506 13.26 -21.08 21.52
CA SER A 506 14.56 -21.60 21.09
C SER A 506 14.67 -23.10 21.38
N LYS A 507 15.30 -23.83 20.44
CA LYS A 507 15.43 -25.29 20.52
C LYS A 507 16.18 -25.71 21.78
N GLU A 508 17.22 -24.98 22.12
CA GLU A 508 18.12 -25.26 23.22
C GLU A 508 17.42 -25.08 24.58
N LEU A 509 16.56 -24.07 24.74
CA LEU A 509 15.75 -23.90 25.94
C LEU A 509 14.73 -25.03 26.10
N MET A 510 14.07 -25.43 25.01
CA MET A 510 13.15 -26.59 25.03
C MET A 510 13.88 -27.89 25.41
N GLU A 511 15.11 -28.10 24.93
CA GLU A 511 15.93 -29.27 25.29
C GLU A 511 16.38 -29.24 26.75
N PHE A 512 16.75 -28.07 27.28
CA PHE A 512 17.06 -27.89 28.70
C PHE A 512 15.87 -28.26 29.59
N MET A 513 14.68 -27.74 29.27
CA MET A 513 13.46 -28.01 30.04
C MET A 513 13.00 -29.47 29.94
N LYS A 514 13.29 -30.15 28.83
CA LYS A 514 13.02 -31.59 28.70
C LYS A 514 13.92 -32.43 29.60
N LYS A 515 15.18 -32.01 29.81
CA LYS A 515 16.15 -32.71 30.67
C LYS A 515 15.96 -32.38 32.14
N ASN A 516 15.50 -31.17 32.46
CA ASN A 516 15.34 -30.65 33.82
C ASN A 516 13.91 -30.14 34.04
N PRO A 517 12.90 -31.02 34.14
CA PRO A 517 11.50 -30.62 34.21
C PRO A 517 11.15 -29.83 35.48
N SER A 518 11.91 -30.01 36.57
CA SER A 518 11.76 -29.30 37.85
C SER A 518 12.64 -28.05 37.96
N SER A 519 13.31 -27.62 36.89
CA SER A 519 14.10 -26.38 36.91
C SER A 519 13.31 -25.22 36.32
N SER A 520 13.61 -24.01 36.76
CA SER A 520 13.07 -22.80 36.15
C SER A 520 13.68 -22.57 34.75
N PRO A 521 12.88 -22.19 33.73
CA PRO A 521 13.42 -21.79 32.42
C PRO A 521 14.43 -20.64 32.51
N PHE A 522 14.30 -19.78 33.53
CA PHE A 522 15.19 -18.65 33.77
C PHE A 522 16.62 -19.08 34.11
N ASP A 523 16.78 -20.28 34.67
CA ASP A 523 18.07 -20.86 35.08
C ASP A 523 18.75 -21.65 33.96
N CYS A 524 18.15 -21.69 32.76
CA CYS A 524 18.79 -22.28 31.59
C CYS A 524 20.10 -21.53 31.28
N PRO A 525 21.27 -22.20 31.34
CA PRO A 525 22.53 -21.59 30.94
C PRO A 525 22.49 -21.30 29.44
N ILE A 526 23.17 -20.23 29.02
CA ILE A 526 23.18 -19.87 27.60
C ILE A 526 24.06 -20.87 26.83
N PRO A 527 23.53 -21.53 25.79
CA PRO A 527 24.30 -22.47 24.99
C PRO A 527 25.51 -21.83 24.30
N GLU A 528 26.61 -22.57 24.16
CA GLU A 528 27.85 -22.04 23.59
C GLU A 528 27.70 -21.55 22.14
N ASN A 529 26.86 -22.21 21.34
CA ASN A 529 26.51 -21.76 19.99
C ASN A 529 25.77 -20.42 19.98
N ILE A 530 24.98 -20.13 21.01
CA ILE A 530 24.25 -18.87 21.16
C ILE A 530 25.16 -17.77 21.70
N LYS A 531 26.01 -18.07 22.69
CA LYS A 531 27.01 -17.13 23.20
C LYS A 531 27.87 -16.53 22.07
N ASN A 532 28.37 -17.39 21.18
CA ASN A 532 29.12 -16.98 20.00
C ASN A 532 28.32 -16.05 19.06
N LEU A 533 27.00 -16.25 18.93
CA LEU A 533 26.14 -15.44 18.06
C LEU A 533 25.70 -14.10 18.69
N ASP A 534 25.68 -14.04 20.02
CA ASP A 534 25.26 -12.89 20.81
C ASP A 534 26.41 -12.21 21.55
N ASN A 535 27.66 -12.46 21.14
CA ASN A 535 28.87 -11.86 21.69
C ASN A 535 28.96 -12.01 23.22
N ASP A 536 28.80 -13.25 23.70
CA ASP A 536 28.84 -13.61 25.12
C ASP A 536 27.84 -12.83 25.99
N TYR A 537 26.67 -12.47 25.43
CA TYR A 537 25.65 -11.75 26.18
C TYR A 537 24.98 -12.63 27.25
N GLY A 538 25.24 -12.29 28.51
CA GLY A 538 24.59 -12.89 29.69
C GLY A 538 25.20 -14.22 30.12
N LYS A 539 24.67 -14.79 31.21
CA LYS A 539 25.00 -16.13 31.73
C LYS A 539 23.82 -17.10 31.62
N PHE A 540 22.60 -16.62 31.88
CA PHE A 540 21.39 -17.41 31.93
C PHE A 540 20.26 -16.81 31.08
N PHE A 541 19.21 -17.60 30.82
CA PHE A 541 18.05 -17.12 30.05
C PHE A 541 17.38 -15.90 30.71
N ARG A 542 17.44 -15.77 32.04
CA ARG A 542 16.94 -14.57 32.75
C ARG A 542 17.52 -13.26 32.21
N ASP A 543 18.77 -13.26 31.76
CA ASP A 543 19.43 -12.06 31.23
C ASP A 543 18.79 -11.59 29.92
N TYR A 544 18.23 -12.53 29.13
CA TYR A 544 17.47 -12.23 27.91
C TYR A 544 16.06 -11.72 28.25
N VAL A 545 15.44 -12.29 29.30
CA VAL A 545 14.15 -11.82 29.81
C VAL A 545 14.29 -10.38 30.33
N ASP A 546 15.36 -10.05 31.04
CA ASP A 546 15.61 -8.68 31.52
C ASP A 546 15.79 -7.67 30.38
N VAL A 547 16.43 -8.07 29.28
CA VAL A 547 16.47 -7.23 28.06
C VAL A 547 15.07 -7.02 27.52
N PHE A 548 14.31 -8.11 27.37
CA PHE A 548 12.97 -8.03 26.83
C PHE A 548 12.08 -7.08 27.65
N LYS A 549 12.13 -7.16 28.99
CA LYS A 549 11.42 -6.24 29.88
C LYS A 549 11.80 -4.78 29.59
N ASN A 550 13.10 -4.49 29.49
CA ASN A 550 13.58 -3.14 29.20
C ASN A 550 13.22 -2.66 27.79
N GLU A 551 12.87 -3.55 26.86
CA GLU A 551 12.44 -3.20 25.51
C GLU A 551 10.93 -2.89 25.41
N ILE A 552 10.13 -3.29 26.41
CA ILE A 552 8.67 -3.10 26.46
C ILE A 552 8.19 -2.25 27.65
N GLU A 553 9.09 -1.84 28.53
CA GLU A 553 8.76 -1.09 29.74
C GLU A 553 9.95 -0.23 30.20
N PHE A 554 9.68 1.04 30.51
CA PHE A 554 10.55 1.83 31.38
C PHE A 554 10.22 1.47 32.83
N ARG A 555 11.19 0.90 33.55
CA ARG A 555 11.01 0.45 34.93
C ARG A 555 11.73 1.38 35.89
N GLU A 556 11.07 1.69 37.01
CA GLU A 556 11.58 2.61 38.03
C GLU A 556 12.90 2.12 38.65
N ASP A 557 12.98 0.83 39.00
CA ASP A 557 14.15 0.16 39.60
C ASP A 557 15.43 0.32 38.77
N THR A 558 15.31 0.31 37.43
CA THR A 558 16.45 0.41 36.52
C THR A 558 16.94 1.84 36.26
N LYS A 559 16.15 2.87 36.61
CA LYS A 559 16.36 4.27 36.19
C LYS A 559 16.60 4.43 34.68
N TYR A 560 16.10 3.49 33.87
CA TYR A 560 16.49 3.37 32.46
C TYR A 560 16.11 4.59 31.63
N PHE A 561 14.92 5.17 31.86
CA PHE A 561 14.48 6.36 31.14
C PHE A 561 15.41 7.56 31.38
N LYS A 562 15.71 7.87 32.65
CA LYS A 562 16.62 8.96 33.03
C LYS A 562 18.02 8.75 32.43
N ASN A 563 18.59 7.56 32.59
CA ASN A 563 19.92 7.25 32.06
C ASN A 563 19.97 7.32 30.53
N MET A 564 18.89 6.92 29.85
CA MET A 564 18.76 7.06 28.41
C MET A 564 18.75 8.54 27.98
N VAL A 565 18.00 9.40 28.68
CA VAL A 565 17.98 10.85 28.38
C VAL A 565 19.35 11.49 28.65
N ILE A 566 20.01 11.13 29.76
CA ILE A 566 21.37 11.59 30.08
C ILE A 566 22.34 11.19 28.97
N SER A 567 22.33 9.93 28.53
CA SER A 567 23.17 9.47 27.41
C SER A 567 22.91 10.26 26.13
N LEU A 568 21.65 10.53 25.78
CA LEU A 568 21.34 11.35 24.60
C LEU A 568 21.82 12.80 24.76
N TYR A 569 21.78 13.35 25.97
CA TYR A 569 22.32 14.68 26.25
C TYR A 569 23.83 14.71 26.06
N GLU A 570 24.56 13.76 26.65
CA GLU A 570 26.01 13.64 26.54
C GLU A 570 26.47 13.41 25.08
N ASP A 571 25.71 12.64 24.32
CA ASP A 571 26.06 12.30 22.93
C ASP A 571 25.73 13.42 21.92
N ILE A 572 24.69 14.22 22.18
CA ILE A 572 24.09 15.11 21.17
C ILE A 572 24.14 16.58 21.60
N LEU A 573 23.68 16.89 22.81
CA LEU A 573 23.50 18.28 23.26
C LEU A 573 24.81 18.86 23.80
N ARG A 574 25.46 18.16 24.74
CA ARG A 574 26.68 18.63 25.41
C ARG A 574 27.82 18.96 24.43
N PRO A 575 28.13 18.13 23.41
CA PRO A 575 29.19 18.43 22.44
C PRO A 575 28.89 19.66 21.57
N ASN A 576 27.62 20.07 21.49
CA ASN A 576 27.17 21.23 20.73
C ASN A 576 26.93 22.48 21.61
N GLY A 577 27.42 22.48 22.86
CA GLY A 577 27.39 23.64 23.74
C GLY A 577 26.04 23.91 24.41
N PHE A 578 25.15 22.91 24.46
CA PHE A 578 23.87 23.00 25.17
C PHE A 578 24.01 22.58 26.63
N SER A 579 23.24 23.24 27.51
CA SER A 579 23.04 22.84 28.90
C SER A 579 21.63 22.27 29.10
N ILE A 580 21.48 21.36 30.06
CA ILE A 580 20.19 20.75 30.40
C ILE A 580 19.95 20.83 31.91
N GLU A 581 18.75 21.25 32.30
CA GLU A 581 18.27 21.32 33.69
C GLU A 581 17.02 20.45 33.87
N GLY A 582 16.74 19.98 35.09
CA GLY A 582 15.53 19.20 35.39
C GLY A 582 15.64 17.69 35.11
N LEU A 583 16.84 17.13 35.02
CA LEU A 583 17.04 15.68 34.83
C LEU A 583 16.62 14.87 36.07
N GLU A 584 16.69 15.46 37.25
CA GLU A 584 16.16 14.96 38.52
C GLU A 584 14.64 14.77 38.49
N ASN A 585 13.91 15.56 37.68
CA ASN A 585 12.45 15.43 37.54
C ASN A 585 12.03 14.08 36.91
N LEU A 586 12.98 13.35 36.30
CA LEU A 586 12.75 12.05 35.67
C LEU A 586 12.85 10.86 36.64
N ASP A 587 13.24 11.08 37.89
CA ASP A 587 13.33 10.01 38.89
C ASP A 587 11.96 9.38 39.18
N GLY A 588 11.88 8.06 39.32
CA GLY A 588 10.60 7.36 39.52
C GLY A 588 9.69 7.32 38.28
N PHE A 589 10.24 7.46 37.07
CA PHE A 589 9.46 7.31 35.84
C PHE A 589 9.31 5.83 35.47
N SER A 590 8.07 5.36 35.34
CA SER A 590 7.74 4.01 34.87
C SER A 590 6.59 4.04 33.87
N CYS A 591 6.69 3.26 32.79
CA CYS A 591 5.63 3.17 31.78
C CYS A 591 5.86 1.98 30.84
N TYR A 592 4.81 1.22 30.53
CA TYR A 592 4.82 0.26 29.43
C TYR A 592 4.84 0.96 28.07
N THR A 593 5.83 0.67 27.22
CA THR A 593 5.97 1.29 25.89
C THR A 593 7.03 0.59 25.04
N ASP A 594 7.18 0.95 23.77
CA ASP A 594 8.37 0.55 22.98
C ASP A 594 9.52 1.52 23.29
N THR A 595 10.36 1.16 24.26
CA THR A 595 11.37 2.06 24.85
C THR A 595 12.34 2.62 23.81
N GLN A 596 12.65 1.86 22.76
CA GLN A 596 13.52 2.30 21.68
C GLN A 596 12.87 3.35 20.77
N GLN A 597 11.57 3.26 20.53
CA GLN A 597 10.86 4.28 19.75
C GLN A 597 10.84 5.61 20.52
N ILE A 598 10.66 5.56 21.84
CA ILE A 598 10.76 6.73 22.71
C ILE A 598 12.18 7.31 22.72
N LYS A 599 13.21 6.46 22.83
CA LYS A 599 14.62 6.86 22.68
C LYS A 599 14.84 7.60 21.37
N ASN A 600 14.35 7.06 20.26
CA ASN A 600 14.51 7.65 18.93
C ASN A 600 13.76 8.98 18.79
N ALA A 601 12.59 9.12 19.43
CA ALA A 601 11.81 10.35 19.42
C ALA A 601 12.54 11.46 20.17
N ILE A 602 13.02 11.19 21.39
CA ILE A 602 13.80 12.15 22.20
C ILE A 602 15.12 12.48 21.50
N LYS A 603 15.81 11.48 20.93
CA LYS A 603 17.00 11.69 20.10
C LYS A 603 16.71 12.69 18.98
N ARG A 604 15.59 12.54 18.27
CA ARG A 604 15.24 13.45 17.19
C ARG A 604 14.92 14.86 17.68
N ILE A 605 14.29 14.99 18.85
CA ILE A 605 14.06 16.28 19.49
C ILE A 605 15.40 16.98 19.80
N PHE A 606 16.37 16.26 20.36
CA PHE A 606 17.69 16.83 20.65
C PHE A 606 18.45 17.21 19.37
N GLU A 607 18.42 16.35 18.34
CA GLU A 607 18.98 16.67 17.02
C GLU A 607 18.32 17.90 16.39
N MET A 608 17.01 18.11 16.60
CA MET A 608 16.31 19.29 16.13
C MET A 608 16.79 20.58 16.81
N PHE A 609 17.10 20.54 18.10
CA PHE A 609 17.63 21.71 18.80
C PHE A 609 19.00 22.11 18.26
N VAL A 610 19.87 21.13 18.01
CA VAL A 610 21.23 21.34 17.49
C VAL A 610 21.22 21.82 16.03
N ASN A 611 20.43 21.17 15.18
CA ASN A 611 20.43 21.44 13.74
C ASN A 611 19.39 22.48 13.30
N GLY A 612 18.56 22.94 14.24
CA GLY A 612 17.43 23.82 13.96
C GLY A 612 17.81 25.29 13.84
N GLU A 613 16.83 26.10 13.44
CA GLU A 613 16.95 27.56 13.32
C GLU A 613 17.27 28.27 14.65
N TYR A 614 17.13 27.56 15.78
CA TYR A 614 17.23 28.06 17.15
C TYR A 614 18.48 27.57 17.89
N LYS A 615 19.51 27.10 17.18
CA LYS A 615 20.74 26.56 17.79
C LYS A 615 21.47 27.52 18.76
N ASN A 616 21.21 28.83 18.66
CA ASN A 616 21.78 29.83 19.56
C ASN A 616 21.09 29.86 20.95
N TYR A 617 19.91 29.23 21.08
CA TYR A 617 19.21 29.04 22.34
C TYR A 617 19.64 27.71 22.95
N ASN A 618 20.68 27.74 23.77
CA ASN A 618 21.42 26.56 24.19
C ASN A 618 20.98 25.96 25.54
N LYS A 619 19.99 26.56 26.22
CA LYS A 619 19.48 26.09 27.51
C LYS A 619 18.22 25.24 27.32
N ILE A 620 18.26 23.97 27.73
CA ILE A 620 17.13 23.02 27.69
C ILE A 620 16.62 22.78 29.12
N ILE A 621 15.30 22.76 29.30
CA ILE A 621 14.65 22.42 30.57
C ILE A 621 13.78 21.18 30.36
N ILE A 622 13.90 20.20 31.27
CA ILE A 622 13.03 19.03 31.33
C ILE A 622 12.13 19.12 32.56
N GLU A 623 10.83 19.01 32.34
CA GLU A 623 9.83 18.97 33.41
C GLU A 623 9.02 17.68 33.30
N ARG A 624 8.65 17.11 34.45
CA ARG A 624 7.70 16.00 34.53
C ARG A 624 6.54 16.39 35.44
N SER A 625 5.33 16.16 34.96
CA SER A 625 4.12 16.17 35.80
C SER A 625 3.40 14.83 35.67
N SER A 626 2.63 14.45 36.68
CA SER A 626 1.91 13.18 36.70
C SER A 626 0.47 13.41 37.15
N ASN A 627 -0.48 12.75 36.52
CA ASN A 627 -1.83 12.59 37.07
C ASN A 627 -2.02 11.11 37.39
N LEU A 628 -2.37 10.79 38.64
CA LEU A 628 -2.62 9.42 39.11
C LEU A 628 -4.10 9.17 39.43
N THR A 629 -4.96 10.16 39.16
CA THR A 629 -6.40 10.11 39.41
C THR A 629 -7.17 10.07 38.11
N GLY A 630 -8.15 9.17 38.00
CA GLY A 630 -8.87 8.93 36.75
C GLY A 630 -7.98 8.22 35.73
N GLN A 631 -7.70 8.87 34.60
CA GLN A 631 -6.80 8.31 33.59
C GLN A 631 -5.35 8.68 33.92
N SER A 632 -4.60 7.72 34.46
CA SER A 632 -3.23 7.96 34.90
C SER A 632 -2.26 8.22 33.74
N PHE A 633 -1.41 9.24 33.87
CA PHE A 633 -0.39 9.59 32.88
C PHE A 633 0.82 10.30 33.49
N HIS A 634 1.98 10.19 32.82
CA HIS A 634 3.12 11.10 32.95
C HIS A 634 3.16 12.07 31.75
N LEU A 635 3.38 13.36 31.99
CA LEU A 635 3.64 14.35 30.97
C LEU A 635 5.08 14.85 31.10
N ILE A 636 5.88 14.61 30.06
CA ILE A 636 7.25 15.10 29.93
C ILE A 636 7.25 16.32 29.02
N LYS A 637 7.79 17.44 29.50
CA LYS A 637 8.03 18.64 28.70
C LYS A 637 9.52 18.80 28.48
N ILE A 638 9.92 18.98 27.23
CA ILE A 638 11.30 19.28 26.84
C ILE A 638 11.29 20.65 26.17
N THR A 639 11.80 21.66 26.87
CA THR A 639 11.70 23.07 26.47
C THR A 639 13.07 23.62 26.09
N GLN A 640 13.20 24.18 24.89
CA GLN A 640 14.33 25.02 24.52
C GLN A 640 14.03 26.46 24.95
N LEU A 641 14.70 26.93 26.00
CA LEU A 641 14.37 28.19 26.67
C LEU A 641 14.59 29.40 25.74
N ASN A 642 13.69 30.37 25.82
CA ASN A 642 13.69 31.63 25.05
C ASN A 642 13.53 31.47 23.52
N SER A 643 13.35 30.25 23.00
CA SER A 643 13.07 30.04 21.58
C SER A 643 11.56 30.11 21.27
N PHE A 644 11.22 30.37 20.02
CA PHE A 644 9.84 30.56 19.56
C PHE A 644 9.69 30.12 18.11
N ILE A 645 8.48 29.83 17.64
CA ILE A 645 8.25 29.40 16.26
C ILE A 645 8.03 30.61 15.34
N LYS A 646 8.93 30.82 14.38
CA LYS A 646 8.83 31.90 13.35
C LYS A 646 7.70 31.73 12.33
N ARG A 647 7.03 30.57 12.31
CA ARG A 647 5.85 30.33 11.46
C ARG A 647 4.60 30.82 12.18
N SER A 648 3.53 31.04 11.42
CA SER A 648 2.20 31.25 11.99
C SER A 648 1.63 29.91 12.49
N GLY A 649 0.80 29.93 13.54
CA GLY A 649 0.13 28.72 14.05
C GLY A 649 -0.78 28.06 13.01
N ASP A 650 -1.26 28.81 12.03
CA ASP A 650 -2.08 28.30 10.94
C ASP A 650 -1.30 27.78 9.72
N ASP A 651 0.05 27.89 9.73
CA ASP A 651 0.93 27.46 8.63
C ASP A 651 0.70 25.96 8.32
N PRO A 652 0.46 25.58 7.05
CA PRO A 652 0.28 24.19 6.65
C PRO A 652 1.41 23.25 7.10
N LYS A 653 2.66 23.74 7.17
CA LYS A 653 3.81 22.95 7.65
C LYS A 653 3.82 22.73 9.16
N ILE A 654 3.09 23.56 9.91
CA ILE A 654 2.85 23.36 11.35
C ILE A 654 1.66 22.42 11.55
N LYS A 655 0.60 22.51 10.73
CA LYS A 655 -0.56 21.59 10.84
C LYS A 655 -0.25 20.18 10.36
N GLU A 656 0.55 20.04 9.30
CA GLU A 656 0.92 18.76 8.69
C GLU A 656 2.44 18.67 8.51
N PRO A 657 3.20 18.52 9.61
CA PRO A 657 4.65 18.57 9.54
C PRO A 657 5.22 17.36 8.80
N THR A 658 6.23 17.64 7.98
CA THR A 658 7.12 16.65 7.37
C THR A 658 8.54 16.81 7.93
N GLY A 659 9.42 15.82 7.73
CA GLY A 659 10.78 15.88 8.27
C GLY A 659 10.79 15.53 9.75
N ASP A 660 11.47 16.31 10.58
CA ASP A 660 11.82 15.89 11.95
C ASP A 660 10.60 15.74 12.86
N LEU A 661 9.70 16.73 12.85
CA LEU A 661 8.42 16.65 13.54
C LEU A 661 7.56 15.50 13.01
N GLY A 662 7.55 15.28 11.69
CA GLY A 662 6.84 14.15 11.07
C GLY A 662 7.40 12.78 11.54
N ASN A 663 8.71 12.66 11.65
CA ASN A 663 9.38 11.45 12.15
C ASN A 663 9.07 11.22 13.65
N ILE A 664 9.06 12.27 14.47
CA ILE A 664 8.70 12.17 15.89
C ILE A 664 7.25 11.68 16.03
N ILE A 665 6.33 12.21 15.22
CA ILE A 665 4.93 11.76 15.19
C ILE A 665 4.83 10.27 14.83
N GLU A 666 5.58 9.81 13.83
CA GLU A 666 5.58 8.39 13.45
C GLU A 666 6.15 7.48 14.56
N LEU A 667 7.20 7.94 15.25
CA LEU A 667 7.83 7.22 16.34
C LEU A 667 6.91 7.09 17.57
N LEU A 668 6.20 8.16 17.93
CA LEU A 668 5.33 8.22 19.11
C LEU A 668 3.91 7.68 18.86
N LYS A 669 3.54 7.42 17.61
CA LYS A 669 2.19 6.96 17.25
C LYS A 669 1.82 5.66 17.99
N ASN A 670 0.68 5.68 18.67
CA ASN A 670 0.16 4.61 19.54
C ASN A 670 1.05 4.29 20.75
N LEU A 671 2.02 5.15 21.09
CA LEU A 671 2.89 4.99 22.27
C LEU A 671 2.71 6.14 23.27
N ALA A 672 2.58 7.37 22.78
CA ALA A 672 2.37 8.56 23.60
C ALA A 672 1.65 9.65 22.81
N ASP A 673 0.85 10.45 23.52
CA ASP A 673 0.32 11.71 23.01
C ASP A 673 1.50 12.68 22.81
N TYR A 674 1.40 13.54 21.79
CA TYR A 674 2.48 14.43 21.39
C TYR A 674 1.94 15.75 20.88
N SER A 675 2.43 16.84 21.49
CA SER A 675 2.14 18.19 21.05
C SER A 675 3.39 19.07 21.09
N ILE A 676 3.32 20.20 20.38
CA ILE A 676 4.29 21.28 20.57
C ILE A 676 3.60 22.49 21.15
N VAL A 677 4.30 23.20 22.01
CA VAL A 677 3.84 24.42 22.66
C VAL A 677 4.86 25.51 22.39
N SER A 678 4.41 26.66 21.87
CA SER A 678 5.30 27.79 21.63
C SER A 678 4.55 29.09 21.44
N LYS A 679 5.29 30.19 21.53
CA LYS A 679 4.90 31.48 20.95
C LYS A 679 5.15 31.44 19.43
N PHE A 680 4.17 31.89 18.67
CA PHE A 680 4.24 31.92 17.20
C PHE A 680 4.44 33.34 16.68
N ASN A 681 4.78 33.48 15.40
CA ASN A 681 5.14 34.78 14.81
C ASN A 681 4.00 35.81 14.81
N ASN A 682 2.74 35.36 14.92
CA ASN A 682 1.58 36.23 15.13
C ASN A 682 1.45 36.76 16.57
N LYS A 683 2.46 36.56 17.44
CA LYS A 683 2.50 36.88 18.87
C LYS A 683 1.48 36.15 19.75
N ASP A 684 0.69 35.26 19.16
CA ASP A 684 -0.17 34.33 19.90
C ASP A 684 0.61 33.09 20.34
N CYS A 685 0.06 32.42 21.34
CA CYS A 685 0.62 31.23 21.95
C CYS A 685 -0.30 30.05 21.70
N TYR A 686 0.24 28.96 21.14
CA TYR A 686 -0.55 27.80 20.74
C TYR A 686 0.08 26.50 21.23
N ARG A 687 -0.78 25.55 21.61
CA ARG A 687 -0.47 24.12 21.64
C ARG A 687 -0.97 23.49 20.34
N ILE A 688 -0.08 22.82 19.62
CA ILE A 688 -0.41 22.08 18.41
C ILE A 688 -0.40 20.58 18.73
N ASN A 689 -1.58 19.99 18.86
CA ASN A 689 -1.77 18.58 19.18
C ASN A 689 -1.61 17.72 17.92
N TYR A 690 -0.50 16.99 17.79
CA TYR A 690 -0.26 16.09 16.66
C TYR A 690 -0.80 14.68 16.91
N LEU A 691 -0.65 14.20 18.15
CA LEU A 691 -1.17 12.93 18.61
C LEU A 691 -1.96 13.21 19.89
N SER A 692 -3.27 12.97 19.85
CA SER A 692 -4.15 13.11 21.00
C SER A 692 -5.14 11.96 21.05
N ALA A 693 -5.08 11.16 22.11
CA ALA A 693 -6.04 10.09 22.34
C ALA A 693 -7.43 10.62 22.71
N ASP A 694 -7.47 11.78 23.37
CA ASP A 694 -8.69 12.45 23.83
C ASP A 694 -9.39 13.28 22.73
N GLN A 695 -8.90 13.18 21.48
CA GLN A 695 -9.43 13.90 20.31
C GLN A 695 -9.52 15.42 20.53
N LYS A 696 -8.54 15.99 21.23
CA LYS A 696 -8.43 17.44 21.42
C LYS A 696 -8.34 18.18 20.09
N ASP A 697 -8.73 19.46 20.11
CA ASP A 697 -8.55 20.33 18.96
C ASP A 697 -7.08 20.34 18.52
N GLN A 698 -6.85 20.34 17.21
CA GLN A 698 -5.49 20.29 16.68
C GLN A 698 -4.66 21.52 17.11
N ILE A 699 -5.32 22.65 17.31
CA ILE A 699 -4.70 23.91 17.72
C ILE A 699 -5.49 24.46 18.90
N GLU A 700 -4.86 24.52 20.07
CA GLU A 700 -5.40 25.15 21.26
C GLU A 700 -4.68 26.48 21.48
N LYS A 701 -5.42 27.57 21.68
CA LYS A 701 -4.85 28.84 22.14
C LYS A 701 -4.59 28.73 23.65
N ILE A 702 -3.42 29.18 24.08
CA ILE A 702 -2.98 29.10 25.48
C ILE A 702 -2.42 30.45 25.94
N ASP A 703 -2.35 30.65 27.26
CA ASP A 703 -1.80 31.88 27.83
C ASP A 703 -0.29 31.96 27.54
N CYS A 704 0.15 33.10 27.02
CA CYS A 704 1.56 33.35 26.74
C CYS A 704 2.41 33.46 28.01
N ASN A 705 1.82 33.78 29.16
CA ASN A 705 2.54 33.84 30.44
C ASN A 705 3.03 32.46 30.90
N GLU A 706 2.48 31.37 30.35
CA GLU A 706 2.83 29.99 30.68
C GLU A 706 3.90 29.39 29.74
N ILE A 707 4.42 30.17 28.77
CA ILE A 707 5.36 29.68 27.74
C ILE A 707 6.71 30.39 27.84
N ASN A 708 7.73 29.61 28.21
CA ASN A 708 9.10 30.10 28.34
C ASN A 708 10.01 29.69 27.16
N GLY A 709 9.51 28.96 26.16
CA GLY A 709 10.31 28.50 25.03
C GLY A 709 9.55 27.64 24.00
N PHE A 710 10.27 27.06 23.04
CA PHE A 710 9.73 26.01 22.18
C PHE A 710 9.75 24.67 22.92
N THR A 711 8.55 24.16 23.21
CA THR A 711 8.35 23.02 24.11
C THR A 711 7.76 21.84 23.35
N HIS A 712 8.37 20.67 23.54
CA HIS A 712 7.81 19.38 23.13
C HIS A 712 7.13 18.75 24.34
N GLU A 713 5.83 18.48 24.24
CA GLU A 713 5.04 17.81 25.27
C GLU A 713 4.77 16.36 24.85
N ILE A 714 5.24 15.39 25.65
CA ILE A 714 5.02 13.96 25.41
C ILE A 714 4.26 13.38 26.61
N LYS A 715 3.04 12.90 26.37
CA LYS A 715 2.16 12.36 27.41
C LYS A 715 2.06 10.83 27.30
N PHE A 716 2.61 10.17 28.31
CA PHE A 716 2.65 8.71 28.48
C PHE A 716 1.50 8.27 29.37
N TYR A 717 0.64 7.38 28.89
CA TYR A 717 -0.43 6.81 29.71
C TYR A 717 0.11 5.68 30.58
N LEU A 718 -0.49 5.44 31.75
CA LEU A 718 0.01 4.47 32.74
C LEU A 718 -0.81 3.21 32.87
#